data_AF-A0A8T9SDI6-F1
#
_entry.id   AF-A0A8T9SDI6-F1
#
_cell.length_a   1.000
_cell.length_b   1.000
_cell.length_c   1.000
_cell.angle_alpha   90.00
_cell.angle_beta   90.00
_cell.angle_gamma   90.00
#
_symmetry.space_group_name_H-M   'P 1'
#
loop_
_entity.id
_entity.type
_entity.pdbx_description
1 polymer ?
#
loop_
_entity_poly.entity_id
_entity_poly.type
_entity_poly.pdbx_seq_one_letter_code
_entity_poly.pdbx_strand_id
1 'polypeptide(L)'
;MLKLLKLDWTSTGTYGDRSDQVYGERFAADKYEFDTTTRTVVHTPFPLGGDYDYDQSSGSTIGPPENYSRDVLEEFHVYVNGPTRTGYFHDGNGGFTTAVTTLTLTATTTQCPCFGTNTGGIDLTVAGMNGPFTYRWDDGPTTEDRGLVPAGTYRVAVTDVPSGAVARATVQVGTNPELVVVIQKTGADVALQVSGGTGLYTFLWDDGVTTRDRTGLSDGPHSCVITDVLGCSKEINLVVTSDVFFWSRNPITLALDAGAAYRADPTTKPNLTFLCEVWVEKDYLSGAFELVGGVLEQPADRDGRTVFQVETLLDVFLQHHVPAVGLSGVVRADPMFRRFYLKYAESYGTPPVRSGTSVLTQNYVVLGGLNFYESRARTFFDRYQGAVMPFLTWEPPAKTVVADQPEFLYYLVSKSTAGFRFQLRVQYTDGTNEVINLGGVDNVRLHEVYCRPVGYEALQLAAIAESAGADKVVLWWEIFVTTPDEATALSEVRRYELDRKTYPKRRFFLFATSLGGMATYAALGEAQVVDVELTGEESSRTLTPDSDPLDGDTAVRTRALRPVMKVASGKRSRAQMEASQDFLLSRRVLLQHGLRWLPGFVKAKTSTLLDESKPVPTQDFEFYLTTEQLYTPELGDAQFTYAQPAL
;
A
#
# COMPACT_ATOMS: atom_id res chain seq x y z
N MET A 1 -41.21 -54.54 -2.97
CA MET A 1 -40.57 -55.85 -2.70
C MET A 1 -41.28 -56.45 -1.50
N LEU A 2 -41.90 -57.61 -1.64
CA LEU A 2 -42.68 -58.25 -0.57
C LEU A 2 -41.74 -58.84 0.48
N LYS A 3 -42.06 -58.68 1.77
CA LYS A 3 -41.38 -59.37 2.88
C LYS A 3 -42.37 -60.26 3.62
N LEU A 4 -41.98 -61.50 3.90
CA LEU A 4 -42.78 -62.44 4.68
C LEU A 4 -42.86 -61.95 6.13
N LEU A 5 -44.07 -61.83 6.63
CA LEU A 5 -44.33 -61.39 8.00
C LEU A 5 -44.77 -62.53 8.91
N LYS A 6 -45.59 -63.46 8.40
CA LYS A 6 -46.20 -64.53 9.20
C LYS A 6 -46.59 -65.75 8.34
N LEU A 7 -46.45 -66.93 8.91
CA LEU A 7 -47.06 -68.19 8.44
C LEU A 7 -47.96 -68.74 9.56
N ASP A 8 -49.21 -69.03 9.24
CA ASP A 8 -50.17 -69.60 10.21
C ASP A 8 -50.48 -71.05 9.83
N TRP A 9 -50.00 -72.00 10.64
CA TRP A 9 -50.16 -73.44 10.42
C TRP A 9 -51.44 -73.99 11.08
N THR A 10 -52.12 -74.91 10.40
CA THR A 10 -53.32 -75.64 10.89
C THR A 10 -53.18 -77.14 10.62
N SER A 11 -53.58 -78.00 11.57
CA SER A 11 -53.57 -79.47 11.42
C SER A 11 -54.75 -79.91 10.55
N THR A 12 -54.49 -80.76 9.56
CA THR A 12 -55.49 -81.14 8.55
C THR A 12 -55.83 -82.64 8.53
N GLY A 13 -55.19 -83.45 9.37
CA GLY A 13 -55.53 -84.87 9.55
C GLY A 13 -54.38 -85.74 10.06
N THR A 14 -54.67 -87.01 10.36
CA THR A 14 -53.69 -88.03 10.78
C THR A 14 -53.47 -89.07 9.67
N TYR A 15 -52.30 -89.71 9.62
CA TYR A 15 -51.99 -90.78 8.66
C TYR A 15 -51.65 -92.12 9.35
N GLY A 16 -52.16 -93.24 8.80
CA GLY A 16 -52.02 -94.61 9.30
C GLY A 16 -52.30 -95.64 8.19
N ASP A 17 -51.51 -96.72 8.09
CA ASP A 17 -51.66 -97.76 7.05
C ASP A 17 -52.59 -98.92 7.46
N ARG A 18 -53.08 -98.92 8.71
CA ARG A 18 -54.16 -99.76 9.24
C ARG A 18 -55.08 -98.96 10.16
N SER A 19 -56.33 -99.38 10.26
CA SER A 19 -57.39 -98.67 11.00
C SER A 19 -57.16 -98.56 12.52
N ASP A 20 -56.16 -99.26 13.06
CA ASP A 20 -55.79 -99.29 14.48
C ASP A 20 -54.41 -98.65 14.76
N GLN A 21 -53.77 -98.02 13.78
CA GLN A 21 -52.48 -97.35 13.94
C GLN A 21 -52.49 -95.92 13.37
N VAL A 22 -51.89 -94.98 14.12
CA VAL A 22 -51.66 -93.58 13.70
C VAL A 22 -50.16 -93.30 13.80
N TYR A 23 -49.52 -92.95 12.68
CA TYR A 23 -48.06 -92.67 12.59
C TYR A 23 -47.70 -91.18 12.69
N GLY A 24 -48.63 -90.24 12.47
CA GLY A 24 -48.38 -88.80 12.57
C GLY A 24 -49.52 -87.88 12.09
N GLU A 25 -49.31 -86.55 12.15
CA GLU A 25 -50.23 -85.48 11.72
C GLU A 25 -49.74 -84.72 10.47
N ARG A 26 -50.66 -84.27 9.59
CA ARG A 26 -50.42 -83.38 8.45
C ARG A 26 -50.77 -81.93 8.79
N PHE A 27 -50.01 -80.96 8.26
CA PHE A 27 -50.22 -79.53 8.48
C PHE A 27 -50.24 -78.72 7.17
N ALA A 28 -50.99 -77.62 7.15
CA ALA A 28 -51.08 -76.64 6.06
C ALA A 28 -50.89 -75.21 6.60
N ALA A 29 -50.36 -74.27 5.80
CA ALA A 29 -50.18 -72.88 6.23
C ALA A 29 -50.60 -71.81 5.22
N ASP A 30 -51.26 -70.78 5.75
CA ASP A 30 -51.53 -69.53 5.06
C ASP A 30 -50.32 -68.58 5.14
N LYS A 31 -50.14 -67.74 4.12
CA LYS A 31 -48.99 -66.83 3.99
C LYS A 31 -49.43 -65.36 3.97
N TYR A 32 -48.78 -64.53 4.80
CA TYR A 32 -48.99 -63.07 4.85
C TYR A 32 -47.71 -62.30 4.52
N GLU A 33 -47.78 -61.43 3.52
CA GLU A 33 -46.65 -60.61 3.06
C GLU A 33 -47.00 -59.11 3.04
N PHE A 34 -46.04 -58.25 3.40
CA PHE A 34 -46.22 -56.80 3.31
C PHE A 34 -45.62 -56.23 2.02
N ASP A 35 -46.45 -55.54 1.26
CA ASP A 35 -45.99 -54.76 0.11
C ASP A 35 -45.55 -53.36 0.56
N THR A 36 -44.24 -53.18 0.56
CA THR A 36 -43.58 -51.90 0.88
C THR A 36 -43.93 -50.77 -0.08
N THR A 37 -44.43 -51.10 -1.28
CA THR A 37 -44.71 -50.13 -2.36
C THR A 37 -46.12 -49.56 -2.21
N THR A 38 -47.12 -50.43 -2.08
CA THR A 38 -48.53 -50.05 -1.95
C THR A 38 -48.95 -49.84 -0.50
N ARG A 39 -48.12 -50.28 0.47
CA ARG A 39 -48.38 -50.23 1.92
C ARG A 39 -49.58 -51.07 2.35
N THR A 40 -49.80 -52.21 1.68
CA THR A 40 -50.89 -53.16 1.97
C THR A 40 -50.33 -54.54 2.32
N VAL A 41 -51.09 -55.35 3.06
CA VAL A 41 -50.76 -56.77 3.31
C VAL A 41 -51.47 -57.63 2.27
N VAL A 42 -50.73 -58.59 1.69
CA VAL A 42 -51.25 -59.61 0.78
C VAL A 42 -51.38 -60.92 1.55
N HIS A 43 -52.61 -61.42 1.65
CA HIS A 43 -52.90 -62.75 2.21
C HIS A 43 -53.05 -63.76 1.07
N THR A 44 -52.34 -64.88 1.18
CA THR A 44 -52.44 -66.00 0.26
C THR A 44 -52.87 -67.24 1.03
N PRO A 45 -54.12 -67.71 0.85
CA PRO A 45 -54.61 -68.89 1.55
C PRO A 45 -54.01 -70.18 0.97
N PHE A 46 -53.93 -71.22 1.79
CA PHE A 46 -53.44 -72.54 1.38
C PHE A 46 -54.38 -73.22 0.35
N PRO A 47 -53.88 -73.73 -0.79
CA PRO A 47 -54.73 -74.34 -1.81
C PRO A 47 -55.27 -75.72 -1.41
N LEU A 48 -56.57 -75.96 -1.67
CA LEU A 48 -57.25 -77.25 -1.44
C LEU A 48 -56.61 -78.37 -2.28
N GLY A 49 -55.88 -79.30 -1.64
CA GLY A 49 -55.33 -80.52 -2.25
C GLY A 49 -53.83 -80.53 -2.56
N GLY A 50 -53.04 -79.55 -2.10
CA GLY A 50 -51.57 -79.63 -2.10
C GLY A 50 -51.04 -80.27 -0.82
N ASP A 51 -49.99 -81.08 -0.90
CA ASP A 51 -49.28 -81.64 0.28
C ASP A 51 -47.95 -80.89 0.48
N TYR A 52 -47.79 -80.16 1.59
CA TYR A 52 -46.47 -79.95 2.19
C TYR A 52 -46.32 -81.04 3.26
N ASP A 53 -45.98 -82.25 2.84
CA ASP A 53 -45.81 -83.37 3.77
C ASP A 53 -44.55 -83.11 4.62
N TYR A 54 -44.75 -82.92 5.92
CA TYR A 54 -43.69 -83.06 6.91
C TYR A 54 -43.91 -84.40 7.63
N ASP A 55 -43.13 -85.41 7.26
CA ASP A 55 -43.21 -86.77 7.83
C ASP A 55 -42.38 -86.87 9.13
N GLN A 56 -43.02 -87.26 10.25
CA GLN A 56 -42.36 -87.48 11.53
C GLN A 56 -41.81 -88.92 11.72
N SER A 57 -41.78 -89.77 10.69
CA SER A 57 -41.29 -91.16 10.80
C SER A 57 -39.78 -91.33 11.03
N SER A 58 -38.99 -90.24 11.11
CA SER A 58 -37.52 -90.30 11.28
C SER A 58 -36.98 -89.97 12.68
N GLY A 59 -37.84 -89.92 13.72
CA GLY A 59 -37.37 -89.81 15.11
C GLY A 59 -36.85 -88.43 15.54
N SER A 60 -37.26 -87.37 14.84
CA SER A 60 -37.06 -85.98 15.25
C SER A 60 -38.34 -85.44 15.92
N THR A 61 -38.30 -85.10 17.20
CA THR A 61 -39.42 -84.53 18.00
C THR A 61 -39.64 -83.03 17.77
N ILE A 62 -39.26 -82.50 16.60
CA ILE A 62 -39.42 -81.09 16.25
C ILE A 62 -40.61 -81.00 15.26
N GLY A 63 -41.70 -80.35 15.68
CA GLY A 63 -42.83 -79.99 14.81
C GLY A 63 -42.40 -79.06 13.67
N PRO A 64 -43.28 -78.66 12.72
CA PRO A 64 -42.92 -77.64 11.75
C PRO A 64 -42.30 -76.43 12.49
N PRO A 65 -41.17 -75.89 11.99
CA PRO A 65 -40.32 -74.95 12.71
C PRO A 65 -41.11 -73.71 13.12
N GLU A 66 -40.93 -73.35 14.40
CA GLU A 66 -41.46 -72.19 15.13
C GLU A 66 -42.29 -71.23 14.26
N ASN A 67 -43.59 -71.11 14.57
CA ASN A 67 -44.40 -69.99 14.12
C ASN A 67 -43.56 -68.71 14.23
N TYR A 68 -43.12 -68.14 13.11
CA TYR A 68 -42.60 -66.78 13.09
C TYR A 68 -43.82 -65.86 13.27
N SER A 69 -44.32 -65.84 14.51
CA SER A 69 -45.44 -65.04 14.97
C SER A 69 -44.94 -64.22 16.15
N ARG A 70 -44.67 -62.94 15.94
CA ARG A 70 -44.51 -61.99 17.05
C ARG A 70 -45.90 -61.58 17.54
N ASP A 71 -46.06 -61.46 18.85
CA ASP A 71 -47.31 -61.06 19.49
C ASP A 71 -47.73 -59.64 19.06
N VAL A 72 -49.03 -59.49 18.78
CA VAL A 72 -49.64 -58.37 18.04
C VAL A 72 -50.01 -57.18 18.96
N LEU A 73 -49.18 -56.87 19.96
CA LEU A 73 -49.40 -55.75 20.89
C LEU A 73 -48.15 -54.89 21.16
N GLU A 74 -47.01 -55.13 20.49
CA GLU A 74 -45.83 -54.27 20.57
C GLU A 74 -45.81 -53.22 19.45
N GLU A 75 -45.43 -51.98 19.81
CA GLU A 75 -45.16 -50.89 18.88
C GLU A 75 -44.01 -51.28 17.94
N PHE A 76 -44.22 -51.21 16.63
CA PHE A 76 -43.18 -51.49 15.64
C PHE A 76 -42.78 -50.21 14.89
N HIS A 77 -41.49 -49.89 14.93
CA HIS A 77 -40.90 -48.79 14.18
C HIS A 77 -40.40 -49.30 12.82
N VAL A 78 -40.97 -48.83 11.71
CA VAL A 78 -40.42 -49.12 10.38
C VAL A 78 -39.69 -47.90 9.85
N TYR A 79 -38.37 -48.01 9.76
CA TYR A 79 -37.51 -47.02 9.11
C TYR A 79 -37.59 -47.21 7.59
N VAL A 80 -38.18 -46.25 6.88
CA VAL A 80 -38.12 -46.17 5.42
C VAL A 80 -37.70 -44.76 5.05
N ASN A 81 -36.55 -44.62 4.37
CA ASN A 81 -35.94 -43.37 3.88
C ASN A 81 -36.93 -42.18 3.79
N GLY A 82 -36.99 -41.36 4.84
CA GLY A 82 -38.00 -40.32 5.01
C GLY A 82 -38.47 -40.19 6.47
N PRO A 83 -39.58 -39.47 6.74
CA PRO A 83 -40.04 -39.24 8.10
C PRO A 83 -40.42 -40.55 8.81
N THR A 84 -40.07 -40.66 10.09
CA THR A 84 -40.47 -41.77 10.97
C THR A 84 -42.00 -41.83 11.02
N ARG A 85 -42.56 -43.00 10.71
CA ARG A 85 -44.00 -43.28 10.84
C ARG A 85 -44.20 -44.27 11.98
N THR A 86 -44.91 -43.83 13.01
CA THR A 86 -45.38 -44.70 14.10
C THR A 86 -46.84 -45.05 13.85
N GLY A 87 -47.25 -46.28 14.10
CA GLY A 87 -48.66 -46.65 14.08
C GLY A 87 -48.94 -48.02 14.67
N TYR A 88 -50.23 -48.29 14.87
CA TYR A 88 -50.76 -49.48 15.54
C TYR A 88 -51.46 -50.40 14.54
N PHE A 89 -51.38 -51.72 14.74
CA PHE A 89 -52.28 -52.66 14.08
C PHE A 89 -53.64 -52.64 14.81
N HIS A 90 -54.73 -52.50 14.07
CA HIS A 90 -56.06 -52.80 14.58
C HIS A 90 -56.57 -54.09 13.94
N ASP A 91 -56.89 -55.06 14.82
CA ASP A 91 -57.84 -56.16 14.66
C ASP A 91 -58.26 -56.53 13.22
N GLY A 92 -57.32 -57.05 12.43
CA GLY A 92 -57.62 -57.85 11.24
C GLY A 92 -58.29 -57.14 10.07
N ASN A 93 -58.49 -55.82 10.09
CA ASN A 93 -59.17 -55.08 9.02
C ASN A 93 -58.29 -54.11 8.20
N GLY A 94 -56.96 -54.21 8.33
CA GLY A 94 -56.01 -53.66 7.36
C GLY A 94 -55.86 -52.13 7.29
N GLY A 95 -56.39 -51.36 8.24
CA GLY A 95 -56.17 -49.91 8.33
C GLY A 95 -54.94 -49.54 9.16
N PHE A 96 -54.16 -48.53 8.73
CA PHE A 96 -53.03 -47.96 9.48
C PHE A 96 -53.22 -46.44 9.69
N THR A 97 -53.09 -45.94 10.92
CA THR A 97 -52.96 -44.49 11.22
C THR A 97 -51.48 -44.14 11.33
N THR A 98 -51.01 -43.17 10.55
CA THR A 98 -49.62 -42.69 10.63
C THR A 98 -49.58 -41.27 11.19
N ALA A 99 -48.91 -41.08 12.32
CA ALA A 99 -48.45 -39.75 12.71
C ALA A 99 -47.11 -39.47 12.02
N VAL A 100 -47.00 -38.35 11.32
CA VAL A 100 -45.75 -37.92 10.68
C VAL A 100 -45.05 -36.97 11.64
N THR A 101 -44.00 -37.46 12.29
CA THR A 101 -43.13 -36.62 13.11
C THR A 101 -42.02 -36.06 12.21
N THR A 102 -41.86 -34.74 12.15
CA THR A 102 -40.88 -34.07 11.29
C THR A 102 -39.82 -33.35 12.11
N LEU A 103 -38.56 -33.40 11.67
CA LEU A 103 -37.46 -32.64 12.26
C LEU A 103 -37.61 -31.16 11.88
N THR A 104 -37.72 -30.27 12.85
CA THR A 104 -37.76 -28.82 12.61
C THR A 104 -36.59 -28.12 13.29
N LEU A 105 -36.04 -27.11 12.61
CA LEU A 105 -34.91 -26.32 13.08
C LEU A 105 -35.31 -24.84 13.13
N THR A 106 -35.09 -24.21 14.27
CA THR A 106 -35.16 -22.75 14.43
C THR A 106 -33.86 -22.25 15.04
N ALA A 107 -33.41 -21.06 14.66
CA ALA A 107 -32.22 -20.48 15.24
C ALA A 107 -32.48 -19.05 15.70
N THR A 108 -31.92 -18.68 16.84
CA THR A 108 -31.75 -17.28 17.23
C THR A 108 -30.27 -16.90 17.10
N THR A 109 -29.99 -15.61 16.87
CA THR A 109 -28.62 -15.13 16.66
C THR A 109 -28.31 -13.95 17.54
N THR A 110 -27.07 -13.89 17.99
CA THR A 110 -26.48 -12.72 18.61
C THR A 110 -25.59 -12.04 17.58
N GLN A 111 -25.91 -10.79 17.25
CA GLN A 111 -25.16 -10.00 16.28
C GLN A 111 -23.75 -9.65 16.82
N CYS A 112 -22.77 -9.53 15.94
CA CYS A 112 -21.49 -8.92 16.30
C CYS A 112 -21.68 -7.41 16.55
N PRO A 113 -21.38 -6.86 17.75
CA PRO A 113 -21.52 -5.44 18.02
C PRO A 113 -20.58 -4.58 17.16
N CYS A 114 -19.38 -5.08 16.85
CA CYS A 114 -18.40 -4.38 16.03
C CYS A 114 -18.16 -5.08 14.70
N PHE A 115 -17.89 -4.29 13.67
CA PHE A 115 -17.53 -4.81 12.36
C PHE A 115 -16.23 -5.61 12.44
N GLY A 116 -16.21 -6.80 11.81
CA GLY A 116 -15.02 -7.65 11.73
C GLY A 116 -14.66 -8.43 13.00
N THR A 117 -15.47 -8.39 14.07
CA THR A 117 -15.23 -9.18 15.29
C THR A 117 -15.86 -10.57 15.24
N ASN A 118 -15.32 -11.49 16.04
CA ASN A 118 -15.81 -12.86 16.21
C ASN A 118 -16.56 -13.01 17.53
N THR A 119 -17.60 -12.20 17.72
CA THR A 119 -18.34 -12.11 19.00
C THR A 119 -19.82 -12.43 18.83
N GLY A 120 -20.23 -12.84 17.63
CA GLY A 120 -21.58 -13.29 17.35
C GLY A 120 -21.87 -14.67 17.95
N GLY A 121 -23.14 -15.06 17.89
CA GLY A 121 -23.59 -16.35 18.38
C GLY A 121 -24.76 -16.90 17.57
N ILE A 122 -24.89 -18.22 17.58
CA ILE A 122 -26.00 -18.98 17.04
C ILE A 122 -26.48 -19.92 18.13
N ASP A 123 -27.75 -19.78 18.48
CA ASP A 123 -28.48 -20.68 19.38
C ASP A 123 -29.49 -21.44 18.52
N LEU A 124 -29.27 -22.75 18.36
CA LEU A 124 -30.02 -23.62 17.46
C LEU A 124 -30.96 -24.49 18.27
N THR A 125 -32.26 -24.35 18.03
CA THR A 125 -33.28 -25.21 18.64
C THR A 125 -33.75 -26.29 17.66
N VAL A 126 -33.65 -27.54 18.09
CA VAL A 126 -34.16 -28.71 17.36
C VAL A 126 -35.48 -29.18 17.99
N ALA A 127 -36.51 -29.40 17.18
CA ALA A 127 -37.81 -29.88 17.65
C ALA A 127 -38.38 -31.00 16.77
N GLY A 128 -39.41 -31.67 17.29
CA GLY A 128 -40.18 -32.70 16.60
C GLY A 128 -39.74 -34.13 16.92
N MET A 129 -38.45 -34.43 17.02
CA MET A 129 -37.94 -35.78 17.38
C MET A 129 -37.20 -35.78 18.72
N ASN A 130 -37.06 -36.97 19.32
CA ASN A 130 -36.47 -37.16 20.66
C ASN A 130 -35.17 -37.99 20.62
N GLY A 131 -34.59 -38.24 19.44
CA GLY A 131 -33.37 -39.02 19.30
C GLY A 131 -32.10 -38.19 19.53
N PRO A 132 -30.95 -38.84 19.76
CA PRO A 132 -29.67 -38.13 19.76
C PRO A 132 -29.40 -37.55 18.37
N PHE A 133 -29.05 -36.26 18.33
CA PHE A 133 -28.78 -35.53 17.10
C PHE A 133 -27.28 -35.41 16.83
N THR A 134 -26.92 -35.36 15.54
CA THR A 134 -25.58 -34.98 15.08
C THR A 134 -25.67 -33.73 14.23
N TYR A 135 -24.72 -32.82 14.41
CA TYR A 135 -24.69 -31.52 13.75
C TYR A 135 -23.50 -31.45 12.81
N ARG A 136 -23.70 -30.88 11.63
CA ARG A 136 -22.63 -30.59 10.68
C ARG A 136 -22.80 -29.21 10.10
N TRP A 137 -21.95 -28.29 10.53
CA TRP A 137 -21.85 -26.97 9.95
C TRP A 137 -21.00 -27.02 8.67
N ASP A 138 -21.30 -26.15 7.72
CA ASP A 138 -20.58 -26.05 6.45
C ASP A 138 -19.12 -25.59 6.60
N ASP A 139 -18.81 -24.91 7.71
CA ASP A 139 -17.46 -24.51 8.10
C ASP A 139 -16.77 -25.50 9.05
N GLY A 140 -17.39 -26.67 9.34
CA GLY A 140 -16.72 -27.81 9.99
C GLY A 140 -17.13 -28.17 11.44
N PRO A 141 -17.60 -27.26 12.30
CA PRO A 141 -18.04 -27.61 13.65
C PRO A 141 -19.18 -28.64 13.71
N THR A 142 -19.28 -29.32 14.87
CA THR A 142 -20.29 -30.35 15.14
C THR A 142 -21.09 -30.12 16.43
N THR A 143 -21.01 -28.92 17.01
CA THR A 143 -21.82 -28.52 18.16
C THR A 143 -23.17 -27.97 17.71
N GLU A 144 -24.17 -28.07 18.58
CA GLU A 144 -25.50 -27.49 18.36
C GLU A 144 -25.42 -25.96 18.34
N ASP A 145 -25.04 -25.39 19.48
CA ASP A 145 -24.83 -23.95 19.64
C ASP A 145 -23.41 -23.55 19.30
N ARG A 146 -23.28 -22.30 18.86
CA ARG A 146 -22.00 -21.71 18.48
C ARG A 146 -21.87 -20.30 19.05
N GLY A 147 -20.85 -20.10 19.87
CA GLY A 147 -20.40 -18.78 20.28
C GLY A 147 -19.17 -18.31 19.50
N LEU A 148 -18.86 -17.03 19.60
CA LEU A 148 -17.66 -16.40 19.03
C LEU A 148 -17.53 -16.58 17.51
N VAL A 149 -18.65 -16.53 16.80
CA VAL A 149 -18.67 -16.62 15.33
C VAL A 149 -18.62 -15.23 14.70
N PRO A 150 -17.90 -15.05 13.57
CA PRO A 150 -17.98 -13.81 12.79
C PRO A 150 -19.38 -13.60 12.21
N ALA A 151 -19.64 -12.38 11.72
CA ALA A 151 -20.80 -12.14 10.87
C ALA A 151 -20.67 -12.91 9.55
N GLY A 152 -21.76 -13.55 9.13
CA GLY A 152 -21.77 -14.41 7.96
C GLY A 152 -23.00 -15.31 7.86
N THR A 153 -23.06 -16.04 6.76
CA THR A 153 -24.07 -17.06 6.51
C THR A 153 -23.53 -18.43 6.93
N TYR A 154 -24.27 -19.13 7.77
CA TYR A 154 -23.93 -20.47 8.25
C TYR A 154 -25.00 -21.48 7.84
N ARG A 155 -24.59 -22.66 7.42
CA ARG A 155 -25.50 -23.74 7.04
C ARG A 155 -25.24 -24.96 7.91
N VAL A 156 -26.27 -25.39 8.64
CA VAL A 156 -26.21 -26.60 9.47
C VAL A 156 -27.07 -27.70 8.87
N ALA A 157 -26.55 -28.92 8.88
CA ALA A 157 -27.32 -30.15 8.71
C ALA A 157 -27.40 -30.87 10.06
N VAL A 158 -28.63 -31.12 10.52
CA VAL A 158 -28.92 -31.87 11.75
C VAL A 158 -29.47 -33.23 11.36
N THR A 159 -28.88 -34.31 11.87
CA THR A 159 -29.30 -35.68 11.60
C THR A 159 -29.73 -36.36 12.89
N ASP A 160 -30.95 -36.87 12.91
CA ASP A 160 -31.43 -37.79 13.93
C ASP A 160 -30.78 -39.17 13.73
N VAL A 161 -29.97 -39.61 14.70
CA VAL A 161 -29.16 -40.84 14.56
C VAL A 161 -30.02 -42.10 14.38
N PRO A 162 -31.12 -42.31 15.15
CA PRO A 162 -31.95 -43.51 15.00
C PRO A 162 -32.67 -43.60 13.65
N SER A 163 -33.23 -42.50 13.14
CA SER A 163 -34.03 -42.50 11.90
C SER A 163 -33.23 -42.21 10.62
N GLY A 164 -32.07 -41.57 10.74
CA GLY A 164 -31.32 -41.03 9.61
C GLY A 164 -31.99 -39.81 8.96
N ALA A 165 -33.05 -39.25 9.56
CA ALA A 165 -33.71 -38.06 9.06
C ALA A 165 -32.78 -36.83 9.16
N VAL A 166 -32.72 -36.03 8.10
CA VAL A 166 -31.86 -34.85 8.00
C VAL A 166 -32.71 -33.59 7.80
N ALA A 167 -32.50 -32.59 8.66
CA ALA A 167 -32.99 -31.23 8.45
C ALA A 167 -31.82 -30.27 8.19
N ARG A 168 -32.09 -29.18 7.47
CA ARG A 168 -31.10 -28.15 7.17
C ARG A 168 -31.64 -26.77 7.51
N ALA A 169 -30.79 -25.93 8.08
CA ALA A 169 -31.10 -24.53 8.33
C ALA A 169 -29.99 -23.63 7.76
N THR A 170 -30.38 -22.43 7.33
CA THR A 170 -29.45 -21.35 6.99
C THR A 170 -29.65 -20.24 8.00
N VAL A 171 -28.57 -19.88 8.70
CA VAL A 171 -28.56 -18.88 9.77
C VAL A 171 -27.69 -17.70 9.32
N GLN A 172 -28.17 -16.48 9.54
CA GLN A 172 -27.44 -15.25 9.21
C GLN A 172 -27.03 -14.54 10.50
N VAL A 173 -25.74 -14.45 10.75
CA VAL A 173 -25.19 -13.64 11.85
C VAL A 173 -24.81 -12.28 11.28
N GLY A 174 -25.42 -11.21 11.78
CA GLY A 174 -25.13 -9.85 11.32
C GLY A 174 -23.94 -9.20 12.04
N THR A 175 -23.60 -7.99 11.60
CA THR A 175 -22.73 -7.04 12.31
C THR A 175 -23.21 -5.61 12.08
N ASN A 176 -22.81 -4.68 12.94
CA ASN A 176 -23.04 -3.25 12.71
C ASN A 176 -22.14 -2.72 11.57
N PRO A 177 -22.51 -1.60 10.93
CA PRO A 177 -21.69 -0.99 9.89
C PRO A 177 -20.26 -0.67 10.37
N GLU A 178 -19.28 -0.77 9.48
CA GLU A 178 -17.90 -0.38 9.79
C GLU A 178 -17.83 1.11 10.16
N LEU A 179 -17.03 1.45 11.19
CA LEU A 179 -16.75 2.84 11.56
C LEU A 179 -15.78 3.46 10.53
N VAL A 180 -16.26 4.43 9.76
CA VAL A 180 -15.52 5.11 8.69
C VAL A 180 -15.26 6.57 9.08
N VAL A 181 -14.03 7.04 8.88
CA VAL A 181 -13.62 8.41 9.22
C VAL A 181 -12.98 9.07 8.00
N VAL A 182 -13.48 10.23 7.61
CA VAL A 182 -12.90 11.10 6.59
C VAL A 182 -12.28 12.32 7.27
N ILE A 183 -11.00 12.57 6.98
CA ILE A 183 -10.23 13.66 7.59
C ILE A 183 -10.21 14.85 6.64
N GLN A 184 -10.59 16.03 7.14
CA GLN A 184 -10.48 17.30 6.42
C GLN A 184 -9.47 18.20 7.14
N LYS A 185 -8.31 18.42 6.53
CA LYS A 185 -7.22 19.23 7.09
C LYS A 185 -7.10 20.57 6.37
N THR A 186 -7.01 21.66 7.12
CA THR A 186 -6.69 23.01 6.63
C THR A 186 -5.64 23.65 7.53
N GLY A 187 -4.36 23.62 7.11
CA GLY A 187 -3.26 24.11 7.95
C GLY A 187 -3.15 23.33 9.27
N ALA A 188 -3.31 24.05 10.38
CA ALA A 188 -3.31 23.53 11.75
C ALA A 188 -4.66 22.97 12.23
N ASP A 189 -5.70 23.10 11.42
CA ASP A 189 -7.06 22.71 11.78
C ASP A 189 -7.46 21.39 11.13
N VAL A 190 -8.11 20.53 11.91
CA VAL A 190 -8.58 19.20 11.50
C VAL A 190 -10.06 19.06 11.85
N ALA A 191 -10.88 18.76 10.85
CA ALA A 191 -12.27 18.38 11.02
C ALA A 191 -12.47 16.90 10.66
N LEU A 192 -13.22 16.17 11.48
CA LEU A 192 -13.48 14.75 11.28
C LEU A 192 -14.94 14.52 10.87
N GLN A 193 -15.14 13.85 9.74
CA GLN A 193 -16.44 13.34 9.33
C GLN A 193 -16.51 11.84 9.60
N VAL A 194 -17.27 11.46 10.62
CA VAL A 194 -17.46 10.06 11.04
C VAL A 194 -18.78 9.54 10.50
N SER A 195 -18.77 8.33 9.93
CA SER A 195 -19.96 7.60 9.51
C SER A 195 -19.85 6.10 9.83
N GLY A 196 -20.96 5.37 9.75
CA GLY A 196 -21.01 3.97 10.15
C GLY A 196 -20.91 3.76 11.66
N GLY A 197 -20.54 2.56 12.12
CA GLY A 197 -20.65 2.19 13.54
C GLY A 197 -22.07 2.37 14.09
N THR A 198 -22.18 2.56 15.41
CA THR A 198 -23.46 2.74 16.10
C THR A 198 -23.52 4.02 16.94
N GLY A 199 -24.42 4.93 16.59
CA GLY A 199 -24.86 6.03 17.45
C GLY A 199 -23.81 7.12 17.72
N LEU A 200 -23.78 7.63 18.95
CA LEU A 200 -22.90 8.73 19.38
C LEU A 200 -21.43 8.27 19.40
N TYR A 201 -20.54 9.16 18.95
CA TYR A 201 -19.10 8.91 18.95
C TYR A 201 -18.41 9.72 20.05
N THR A 202 -17.41 9.09 20.65
CA THR A 202 -16.44 9.72 21.54
C THR A 202 -15.09 9.81 20.83
N PHE A 203 -14.32 10.83 21.16
CA PHE A 203 -13.02 11.10 20.55
C PHE A 203 -11.98 11.16 21.66
N LEU A 204 -10.80 10.63 21.41
CA LEU A 204 -9.64 10.75 22.28
C LEU A 204 -8.41 10.98 21.42
N TRP A 205 -7.93 12.21 21.43
CA TRP A 205 -6.67 12.58 20.78
C TRP A 205 -5.48 12.12 21.63
N ASP A 206 -4.32 11.98 21.00
CA ASP A 206 -3.04 11.62 21.61
C ASP A 206 -2.60 12.57 22.74
N ASP A 207 -3.04 13.82 22.69
CA ASP A 207 -2.85 14.82 23.76
C ASP A 207 -3.96 14.84 24.82
N GLY A 208 -4.90 13.88 24.77
CA GLY A 208 -5.97 13.68 25.76
C GLY A 208 -7.23 14.52 25.54
N VAL A 209 -7.27 15.36 24.50
CA VAL A 209 -8.47 16.15 24.16
C VAL A 209 -9.56 15.26 23.58
N THR A 210 -10.83 15.60 23.80
CA THR A 210 -11.99 14.76 23.44
C THR A 210 -12.98 15.41 22.47
N THR A 211 -12.62 16.53 21.86
CA THR A 211 -13.43 17.18 20.83
C THR A 211 -13.29 16.47 19.48
N ARG A 212 -14.37 16.43 18.69
CA ARG A 212 -14.35 15.86 17.33
C ARG A 212 -13.38 16.61 16.43
N ASP A 213 -13.58 17.92 16.35
CA ASP A 213 -12.78 18.80 15.51
C ASP A 213 -11.71 19.47 16.38
N ARG A 214 -10.55 19.72 15.79
CA ARG A 214 -9.38 20.33 16.42
C ARG A 214 -8.95 21.55 15.63
N THR A 215 -8.56 22.60 16.34
CA THR A 215 -7.99 23.81 15.74
C THR A 215 -6.65 24.10 16.40
N GLY A 216 -5.73 24.70 15.65
CA GLY A 216 -4.42 25.10 16.17
C GLY A 216 -3.57 23.94 16.69
N LEU A 217 -3.68 22.75 16.09
CA LEU A 217 -2.76 21.65 16.41
C LEU A 217 -1.33 22.07 16.09
N SER A 218 -0.39 21.70 16.96
CA SER A 218 1.03 21.94 16.73
C SER A 218 1.56 21.10 15.58
N ASP A 219 2.67 21.52 14.99
CA ASP A 219 3.32 20.73 13.95
C ASP A 219 3.80 19.39 14.49
N GLY A 220 3.56 18.32 13.75
CA GLY A 220 3.92 16.96 14.16
C GLY A 220 2.85 15.91 13.88
N PRO A 221 3.12 14.64 14.21
CA PRO A 221 2.13 13.58 14.17
C PRO A 221 1.07 13.78 15.26
N HIS A 222 -0.17 13.48 14.93
CA HIS A 222 -1.31 13.42 15.84
C HIS A 222 -2.11 12.15 15.57
N SER A 223 -2.64 11.53 16.62
CA SER A 223 -3.58 10.43 16.49
C SER A 223 -4.88 10.69 17.24
N CYS A 224 -5.97 10.08 16.78
CA CYS A 224 -7.26 10.12 17.47
C CYS A 224 -7.90 8.75 17.44
N VAL A 225 -8.36 8.29 18.60
CA VAL A 225 -9.20 7.11 18.74
C VAL A 225 -10.66 7.57 18.77
N ILE A 226 -11.45 7.12 17.80
CA ILE A 226 -12.89 7.34 17.74
C ILE A 226 -13.56 6.08 18.23
N THR A 227 -14.45 6.19 19.22
CA THR A 227 -15.17 5.04 19.79
C THR A 227 -16.68 5.29 19.76
N ASP A 228 -17.44 4.34 19.23
CA ASP A 228 -18.90 4.39 19.20
C ASP A 228 -19.54 3.94 20.53
N VAL A 229 -20.87 3.99 20.62
CA VAL A 229 -21.58 3.64 21.88
C VAL A 229 -21.49 2.17 22.26
N LEU A 230 -21.17 1.29 21.31
CA LEU A 230 -21.00 -0.15 21.54
C LEU A 230 -19.56 -0.53 21.87
N GLY A 231 -18.65 0.46 21.95
CA GLY A 231 -17.24 0.25 22.25
C GLY A 231 -16.39 -0.11 21.03
N CYS A 232 -16.92 0.07 19.82
CA CYS A 232 -16.15 -0.17 18.59
C CYS A 232 -15.25 1.03 18.31
N SER A 233 -13.94 0.79 18.22
CA SER A 233 -12.94 1.84 18.05
C SER A 233 -12.25 1.82 16.68
N LYS A 234 -11.90 3.00 16.19
CA LYS A 234 -11.05 3.23 15.02
C LYS A 234 -9.99 4.27 15.38
N GLU A 235 -8.73 3.94 15.14
CA GLU A 235 -7.62 4.89 15.27
C GLU A 235 -7.32 5.55 13.92
N ILE A 236 -7.19 6.87 13.93
CA ILE A 236 -6.68 7.66 12.82
C ILE A 236 -5.31 8.24 13.17
N ASN A 237 -4.45 8.37 12.17
CA ASN A 237 -3.13 8.99 12.28
C ASN A 237 -3.01 10.06 11.20
N LEU A 238 -2.50 11.25 11.55
CA LEU A 238 -2.28 12.35 10.62
C LEU A 238 -1.07 13.19 11.04
N VAL A 239 -0.53 14.00 10.13
CA VAL A 239 0.55 14.95 10.43
C VAL A 239 0.05 16.36 10.19
N VAL A 240 0.19 17.25 11.18
CA VAL A 240 -0.10 18.68 11.06
C VAL A 240 1.19 19.44 10.75
N THR A 241 1.11 20.40 9.83
CA THR A 241 2.22 21.29 9.47
C THR A 241 1.65 22.68 9.20
N SER A 242 2.13 23.67 9.94
CA SER A 242 1.75 25.07 9.86
C SER A 242 2.32 25.74 8.62
N ASP A 243 3.48 25.28 8.16
CA ASP A 243 4.13 25.71 6.93
C ASP A 243 3.66 24.86 5.73
N VAL A 244 3.49 25.50 4.56
CA VAL A 244 3.14 24.79 3.31
C VAL A 244 4.40 24.53 2.50
N PHE A 245 4.62 23.27 2.14
CA PHE A 245 5.73 22.85 1.31
C PHE A 245 5.35 22.79 -0.17
N PHE A 246 6.25 23.25 -1.03
CA PHE A 246 6.14 23.23 -2.47
C PHE A 246 7.40 22.67 -3.15
N TRP A 247 7.19 22.00 -4.28
CA TRP A 247 8.24 21.66 -5.24
C TRP A 247 8.28 22.71 -6.35
N SER A 248 9.45 23.27 -6.67
CA SER A 248 9.56 24.38 -7.63
C SER A 248 9.16 24.02 -9.05
N ARG A 249 9.29 22.75 -9.44
CA ARG A 249 8.92 22.26 -10.78
C ARG A 249 7.47 21.77 -10.87
N ASN A 250 6.69 21.94 -9.81
CA ASN A 250 5.24 21.76 -9.83
C ASN A 250 4.54 23.12 -9.76
N PRO A 251 3.29 23.25 -10.24
CA PRO A 251 2.55 24.50 -10.13
C PRO A 251 2.39 24.93 -8.67
N ILE A 252 2.80 26.16 -8.36
CA ILE A 252 2.62 26.78 -7.04
C ILE A 252 1.49 27.78 -7.19
N THR A 253 0.28 27.37 -6.80
CA THR A 253 -0.93 28.14 -7.07
C THR A 253 -1.50 28.82 -5.84
N LEU A 254 -1.94 30.07 -6.02
CA LEU A 254 -2.78 30.78 -5.07
C LEU A 254 -4.15 31.03 -5.70
N ALA A 255 -5.13 30.23 -5.29
CA ALA A 255 -6.52 30.42 -5.67
C ALA A 255 -7.21 31.39 -4.70
N LEU A 256 -7.89 32.40 -5.23
CA LEU A 256 -8.64 33.40 -4.46
C LEU A 256 -10.11 33.41 -4.91
N ASP A 257 -11.02 33.64 -3.96
CA ASP A 257 -12.47 33.72 -4.18
C ASP A 257 -13.01 34.93 -3.39
N ALA A 258 -13.70 35.85 -4.07
CA ALA A 258 -14.31 37.05 -3.49
C ALA A 258 -15.48 36.75 -2.53
N GLY A 259 -15.87 35.48 -2.43
CA GLY A 259 -16.89 34.96 -1.53
C GLY A 259 -18.30 34.95 -2.14
N ALA A 260 -19.21 34.32 -1.41
CA ALA A 260 -20.60 34.16 -1.85
C ALA A 260 -21.36 35.51 -1.99
N ALA A 261 -20.98 36.53 -1.22
CA ALA A 261 -21.59 37.85 -1.27
C ALA A 261 -21.34 38.55 -2.61
N TYR A 262 -20.10 38.48 -3.12
CA TYR A 262 -19.78 38.99 -4.46
C TYR A 262 -20.54 38.24 -5.55
N ARG A 263 -20.63 36.90 -5.46
CA ARG A 263 -21.41 36.10 -6.43
C ARG A 263 -22.90 36.43 -6.43
N ALA A 264 -23.46 36.78 -5.27
CA ALA A 264 -24.85 37.20 -5.15
C ALA A 264 -25.10 38.57 -5.80
N ASP A 265 -24.14 39.49 -5.67
CA ASP A 265 -24.20 40.82 -6.29
C ASP A 265 -22.80 41.33 -6.69
N PRO A 266 -22.37 41.07 -7.95
CA PRO A 266 -21.06 41.51 -8.44
C PRO A 266 -20.92 43.03 -8.54
N THR A 267 -22.03 43.78 -8.48
CA THR A 267 -21.99 45.25 -8.53
C THR A 267 -21.40 45.87 -7.27
N THR A 268 -21.28 45.09 -6.19
CA THR A 268 -20.64 45.50 -4.93
C THR A 268 -19.14 45.76 -5.06
N LYS A 269 -18.46 45.10 -6.01
CA LYS A 269 -17.03 45.28 -6.31
C LYS A 269 -16.84 45.37 -7.83
N PRO A 270 -17.19 46.49 -8.48
CA PRO A 270 -17.09 46.62 -9.92
C PRO A 270 -15.62 46.57 -10.36
N ASN A 271 -15.34 45.93 -11.50
CA ASN A 271 -13.98 45.73 -12.03
C ASN A 271 -13.03 45.06 -11.03
N LEU A 272 -13.50 44.02 -10.33
CA LEU A 272 -12.70 43.31 -9.35
C LEU A 272 -11.47 42.66 -9.97
N THR A 273 -10.30 43.04 -9.45
CA THR A 273 -9.02 42.38 -9.66
C THR A 273 -8.46 41.93 -8.31
N PHE A 274 -7.59 40.94 -8.34
CA PHE A 274 -6.76 40.57 -7.21
C PHE A 274 -5.32 40.95 -7.50
N LEU A 275 -4.62 41.34 -6.44
CA LEU A 275 -3.20 41.60 -6.42
C LEU A 275 -2.51 40.48 -5.64
N CYS A 276 -1.39 39.98 -6.15
CA CYS A 276 -0.54 39.00 -5.49
C CYS A 276 0.89 39.52 -5.46
N GLU A 277 1.52 39.44 -4.29
CA GLU A 277 2.92 39.77 -4.09
C GLU A 277 3.67 38.53 -3.62
N VAL A 278 4.78 38.22 -4.26
CA VAL A 278 5.67 37.11 -3.89
C VAL A 278 6.85 37.67 -3.14
N TRP A 279 7.03 37.25 -1.89
CA TRP A 279 8.14 37.73 -1.05
C TRP A 279 9.02 36.56 -0.67
N VAL A 280 10.29 36.63 -1.03
CA VAL A 280 11.28 35.56 -0.82
C VAL A 280 12.28 36.00 0.23
N GLU A 281 12.66 35.07 1.10
CA GLU A 281 13.71 35.31 2.08
C GLU A 281 15.07 35.41 1.38
N LYS A 282 15.80 36.50 1.61
CA LYS A 282 17.09 36.76 0.97
C LYS A 282 18.15 35.75 1.39
N ASP A 283 18.39 35.69 2.68
CA ASP A 283 19.30 34.76 3.32
C ASP A 283 18.51 33.85 4.25
N TYR A 284 18.75 32.55 4.20
CA TYR A 284 17.95 31.59 4.96
C TYR A 284 18.03 31.85 6.46
N LEU A 285 16.86 31.98 7.11
CA LEU A 285 16.65 32.36 8.52
C LEU A 285 17.04 33.81 8.89
N SER A 286 17.29 34.69 7.92
CA SER A 286 17.46 36.12 8.20
C SER A 286 16.18 36.80 8.69
N GLY A 287 15.01 36.27 8.33
CA GLY A 287 13.73 36.95 8.51
C GLY A 287 13.56 38.17 7.60
N ALA A 288 14.53 38.44 6.72
CA ALA A 288 14.49 39.54 5.76
C ALA A 288 13.93 39.04 4.43
N PHE A 289 12.71 39.47 4.11
CA PHE A 289 12.01 39.11 2.88
C PHE A 289 11.97 40.29 1.91
N GLU A 290 12.19 40.01 0.63
CA GLU A 290 12.17 40.99 -0.45
C GLU A 290 11.08 40.63 -1.48
N LEU A 291 10.42 41.65 -2.04
CA LEU A 291 9.43 41.48 -3.11
C LEU A 291 10.12 41.05 -4.40
N VAL A 292 9.60 40.00 -5.05
CA VAL A 292 10.13 39.43 -6.29
C VAL A 292 9.13 39.61 -7.43
N GLY A 293 9.62 40.02 -8.61
CA GLY A 293 8.80 40.11 -9.84
C GLY A 293 7.78 41.24 -9.88
N GLY A 294 7.65 42.03 -8.80
CA GLY A 294 6.65 43.09 -8.66
C GLY A 294 5.29 42.58 -8.17
N VAL A 295 4.28 43.47 -8.17
CA VAL A 295 2.91 43.11 -7.82
C VAL A 295 2.23 42.50 -9.04
N LEU A 296 1.79 41.26 -8.93
CA LEU A 296 1.00 40.58 -9.95
C LEU A 296 -0.47 41.02 -9.83
N GLU A 297 -1.11 41.35 -10.94
CA GLU A 297 -2.54 41.68 -10.97
C GLU A 297 -3.26 40.72 -11.91
N GLN A 298 -4.38 40.14 -11.45
CA GLN A 298 -5.28 39.36 -12.29
C GLN A 298 -6.74 39.75 -12.06
N PRO A 299 -7.53 39.92 -13.14
CA PRO A 299 -8.96 40.13 -13.00
C PRO A 299 -9.63 38.88 -12.42
N ALA A 300 -10.67 39.12 -11.62
CA ALA A 300 -11.56 38.05 -11.20
C ALA A 300 -12.44 37.60 -12.38
N ASP A 301 -12.77 36.32 -12.42
CA ASP A 301 -13.78 35.81 -13.36
C ASP A 301 -15.20 36.28 -12.99
N ARG A 302 -16.19 35.83 -13.75
CA ARG A 302 -17.61 36.16 -13.51
C ARG A 302 -18.08 35.78 -12.10
N ASP A 303 -17.49 34.74 -11.52
CA ASP A 303 -17.83 34.20 -10.21
C ASP A 303 -16.94 34.78 -9.09
N GLY A 304 -16.08 35.75 -9.39
CA GLY A 304 -15.22 36.42 -8.42
C GLY A 304 -13.98 35.61 -8.06
N ARG A 305 -13.54 34.69 -8.92
CA ARG A 305 -12.42 33.79 -8.66
C ARG A 305 -11.22 34.12 -9.54
N THR A 306 -10.03 33.82 -9.04
CA THR A 306 -8.80 33.87 -9.82
C THR A 306 -7.77 32.89 -9.27
N VAL A 307 -6.75 32.60 -10.08
CA VAL A 307 -5.64 31.72 -9.68
C VAL A 307 -4.32 32.33 -10.15
N PHE A 308 -3.43 32.63 -9.20
CA PHE A 308 -2.05 32.98 -9.50
C PHE A 308 -1.19 31.72 -9.59
N GLN A 309 -0.22 31.73 -10.50
CA GLN A 309 0.87 30.76 -10.58
C GLN A 309 2.18 31.53 -10.36
N VAL A 310 2.98 31.11 -9.38
CA VAL A 310 4.14 31.88 -8.91
C VAL A 310 5.45 31.09 -8.98
N GLU A 311 5.42 29.84 -9.43
CA GLU A 311 6.58 28.96 -9.48
C GLU A 311 7.76 29.54 -10.26
N THR A 312 7.51 30.23 -11.38
CA THR A 312 8.56 30.82 -12.22
C THR A 312 9.30 31.97 -11.54
N LEU A 313 8.63 32.72 -10.65
CA LEU A 313 9.26 33.76 -9.85
C LEU A 313 10.14 33.18 -8.75
N LEU A 314 9.76 32.01 -8.22
CA LEU A 314 10.50 31.32 -7.16
C LEU A 314 11.68 30.51 -7.69
N ASP A 315 11.56 29.91 -8.87
CA ASP A 315 12.59 29.03 -9.46
C ASP A 315 13.92 29.75 -9.70
N VAL A 316 13.91 31.05 -9.99
CA VAL A 316 15.12 31.89 -10.16
C VAL A 316 15.99 31.94 -8.90
N PHE A 317 15.40 31.73 -7.72
CA PHE A 317 16.10 31.75 -6.44
C PHE A 317 16.58 30.37 -5.98
N LEU A 318 16.36 29.35 -6.81
CA LEU A 318 16.68 27.97 -6.53
C LEU A 318 17.71 27.44 -7.52
N GLN A 319 18.70 26.71 -7.02
CA GLN A 319 19.76 26.11 -7.83
C GLN A 319 20.14 24.75 -7.28
N HIS A 320 20.63 23.87 -8.16
CA HIS A 320 21.17 22.58 -7.72
C HIS A 320 22.46 22.81 -6.92
N HIS A 321 22.53 22.19 -5.74
CA HIS A 321 23.78 22.12 -4.99
C HIS A 321 24.72 21.10 -5.67
N VAL A 322 25.90 21.56 -6.10
CA VAL A 322 26.94 20.70 -6.68
C VAL A 322 27.97 20.38 -5.59
N PRO A 323 28.05 19.13 -5.09
CA PRO A 323 29.02 18.77 -4.06
C PRO A 323 30.43 18.74 -4.66
N ALA A 324 31.43 19.19 -3.91
CA ALA A 324 32.82 19.07 -4.33
C ALA A 324 33.24 17.58 -4.40
N VAL A 325 34.09 17.22 -5.38
CA VAL A 325 34.60 15.85 -5.57
C VAL A 325 35.29 15.29 -4.32
N GLY A 326 35.90 16.15 -3.50
CA GLY A 326 36.59 15.79 -2.25
C GLY A 326 35.85 16.15 -0.96
N LEU A 327 34.54 16.38 -1.01
CA LEU A 327 33.75 16.65 0.19
C LEU A 327 33.85 15.46 1.16
N SER A 328 34.06 15.74 2.45
CA SER A 328 34.23 14.70 3.49
C SER A 328 33.18 14.74 4.62
N GLY A 329 32.37 15.80 4.68
CA GLY A 329 31.38 16.02 5.74
C GLY A 329 29.98 16.35 5.20
N VAL A 330 29.01 16.43 6.11
CA VAL A 330 27.67 16.90 5.79
C VAL A 330 27.69 18.43 5.59
N VAL A 331 27.00 18.90 4.55
CA VAL A 331 26.83 20.32 4.25
C VAL A 331 25.37 20.61 3.97
N ARG A 332 24.91 21.82 4.32
CA ARG A 332 23.56 22.26 3.96
C ARG A 332 23.53 22.62 2.47
N ALA A 333 22.55 22.10 1.75
CA ALA A 333 22.35 22.39 0.34
C ALA A 333 21.55 23.69 0.17
N ASP A 334 22.08 24.79 0.71
CA ASP A 334 21.41 26.11 0.79
C ASP A 334 20.73 26.56 -0.52
N PRO A 335 21.32 26.38 -1.72
CA PRO A 335 20.69 26.86 -2.96
C PRO A 335 19.40 26.12 -3.33
N MET A 336 19.13 24.95 -2.74
CA MET A 336 18.02 24.09 -3.14
C MET A 336 16.67 24.46 -2.52
N PHE A 337 16.62 25.35 -1.52
CA PHE A 337 15.37 25.66 -0.84
C PHE A 337 15.28 27.12 -0.39
N ARG A 338 14.07 27.68 -0.35
CA ARG A 338 13.78 29.04 0.11
C ARG A 338 12.51 29.07 0.94
N ARG A 339 12.44 30.04 1.85
CA ARG A 339 11.19 30.44 2.49
C ARG A 339 10.59 31.61 1.74
N PHE A 340 9.28 31.61 1.62
CA PHE A 340 8.54 32.70 0.97
C PHE A 340 7.16 32.85 1.59
N TYR A 341 6.55 34.02 1.42
CA TYR A 341 5.12 34.19 1.68
C TYR A 341 4.45 34.87 0.50
N LEU A 342 3.15 34.65 0.39
CA LEU A 342 2.31 35.28 -0.60
C LEU A 342 1.41 36.27 0.13
N LYS A 343 1.40 37.51 -0.34
CA LYS A 343 0.43 38.52 0.10
C LYS A 343 -0.58 38.71 -1.00
N TYR A 344 -1.85 38.87 -0.63
CA TYR A 344 -2.87 39.23 -1.60
C TYR A 344 -3.77 40.34 -1.09
N ALA A 345 -4.38 41.05 -2.04
CA ALA A 345 -5.40 42.06 -1.77
C ALA A 345 -6.40 42.07 -2.94
N GLU A 346 -7.62 42.49 -2.66
CA GLU A 346 -8.60 42.82 -3.69
C GLU A 346 -8.37 44.28 -4.14
N SER A 347 -8.71 44.58 -5.38
CA SER A 347 -8.71 45.93 -5.94
C SER A 347 -9.93 46.08 -6.84
N TYR A 348 -10.75 47.11 -6.61
CA TYR A 348 -12.00 47.30 -7.35
C TYR A 348 -12.45 48.77 -7.33
N GLY A 349 -13.36 49.14 -8.23
CA GLY A 349 -13.85 50.51 -8.38
C GLY A 349 -13.27 51.25 -9.59
N THR A 350 -13.58 52.54 -9.69
CA THR A 350 -13.05 53.45 -10.70
C THR A 350 -12.95 54.86 -10.11
N PRO A 351 -11.74 55.32 -9.70
CA PRO A 351 -10.46 54.61 -9.75
C PRO A 351 -10.41 53.39 -8.80
N PRO A 352 -9.58 52.38 -9.09
CA PRO A 352 -9.47 51.19 -8.25
C PRO A 352 -8.93 51.50 -6.86
N VAL A 353 -9.55 50.92 -5.83
CA VAL A 353 -9.15 51.02 -4.42
C VAL A 353 -8.73 49.65 -3.90
N ARG A 354 -7.53 49.58 -3.32
CA ARG A 354 -6.96 48.35 -2.76
C ARG A 354 -7.54 48.05 -1.37
N SER A 355 -7.95 46.81 -1.13
CA SER A 355 -8.35 46.32 0.19
C SER A 355 -7.15 46.17 1.15
N GLY A 356 -7.42 45.88 2.42
CA GLY A 356 -6.39 45.38 3.33
C GLY A 356 -5.67 44.15 2.74
N THR A 357 -4.38 44.01 3.07
CA THR A 357 -3.57 42.88 2.61
C THR A 357 -3.72 41.71 3.57
N SER A 358 -4.00 40.53 3.03
CA SER A 358 -3.96 39.27 3.75
C SER A 358 -2.61 38.60 3.50
N VAL A 359 -1.89 38.28 4.59
CA VAL A 359 -0.64 37.51 4.52
C VAL A 359 -1.00 36.04 4.61
N LEU A 360 -0.56 35.24 3.64
CA LEU A 360 -0.59 33.79 3.77
C LEU A 360 0.58 33.32 4.62
N THR A 361 0.38 32.21 5.32
CA THR A 361 1.38 31.56 6.16
C THR A 361 2.71 31.40 5.42
N GLN A 362 3.81 31.37 6.17
CA GLN A 362 5.13 31.12 5.62
C GLN A 362 5.14 29.77 4.88
N ASN A 363 5.71 29.78 3.68
CA ASN A 363 5.79 28.62 2.81
C ASN A 363 7.26 28.28 2.55
N TYR A 364 7.50 27.03 2.19
CA TYR A 364 8.81 26.52 1.78
C TYR A 364 8.71 26.05 0.35
N VAL A 365 9.72 26.38 -0.44
CA VAL A 365 9.89 25.82 -1.77
C VAL A 365 11.24 25.10 -1.81
N VAL A 366 11.22 23.87 -2.32
CA VAL A 366 12.42 23.07 -2.58
C VAL A 366 12.50 22.80 -4.07
N LEU A 367 13.71 22.92 -4.63
CA LEU A 367 14.02 22.57 -5.99
C LEU A 367 13.71 21.10 -6.22
N GLY A 368 12.93 20.80 -7.25
CA GLY A 368 12.53 19.44 -7.58
C GLY A 368 11.10 19.41 -8.08
N GLY A 369 10.62 18.22 -8.45
CA GLY A 369 9.29 18.04 -8.99
C GLY A 369 8.81 16.61 -8.87
N LEU A 370 7.49 16.49 -8.69
CA LEU A 370 6.77 15.24 -8.72
C LEU A 370 5.98 15.13 -10.02
N ASN A 371 5.62 13.90 -10.39
CA ASN A 371 4.67 13.71 -11.48
C ASN A 371 3.31 14.36 -11.15
N PHE A 372 2.49 14.60 -12.18
CA PHE A 372 1.22 15.29 -12.04
C PHE A 372 0.26 14.63 -11.03
N TYR A 373 0.20 13.29 -11.01
CA TYR A 373 -0.70 12.56 -10.12
C TYR A 373 -0.29 12.71 -8.65
N GLU A 374 0.99 12.55 -8.35
CA GLU A 374 1.52 12.66 -6.99
C GLU A 374 1.45 14.10 -6.48
N SER A 375 1.79 15.08 -7.33
CA SER A 375 1.68 16.51 -6.99
C SER A 375 0.24 16.90 -6.64
N ARG A 376 -0.75 16.41 -7.42
CA ARG A 376 -2.17 16.68 -7.17
C ARG A 376 -2.70 15.97 -5.92
N ALA A 377 -2.25 14.75 -5.66
CA ALA A 377 -2.68 13.97 -4.51
C ALA A 377 -2.12 14.52 -3.18
N ARG A 378 -1.02 15.30 -3.23
CA ARG A 378 -0.30 15.83 -2.05
C ARG A 378 0.17 14.73 -1.09
N THR A 379 0.40 13.53 -1.61
CA THR A 379 0.74 12.34 -0.81
C THR A 379 2.23 12.18 -0.54
N PHE A 380 3.07 13.12 -1.00
CA PHE A 380 4.52 13.03 -0.85
C PHE A 380 4.95 12.85 0.61
N PHE A 381 4.39 13.62 1.55
CA PHE A 381 4.75 13.47 2.97
C PHE A 381 4.05 12.30 3.66
N ASP A 382 2.82 11.98 3.26
CA ASP A 382 2.00 11.00 3.98
C ASP A 382 2.24 9.57 3.49
N ARG A 383 2.27 9.35 2.17
CA ARG A 383 2.42 8.02 1.56
C ARG A 383 3.87 7.70 1.24
N TYR A 384 4.59 8.63 0.59
CA TYR A 384 5.96 8.40 0.14
C TYR A 384 6.97 8.54 1.30
N GLN A 385 7.00 9.69 1.97
CA GLN A 385 7.84 9.90 3.17
C GLN A 385 7.33 9.13 4.39
N GLY A 386 6.04 8.80 4.46
CA GLY A 386 5.48 7.94 5.52
C GLY A 386 6.04 6.52 5.53
N ALA A 387 6.53 6.03 4.38
CA ALA A 387 7.30 4.79 4.26
C ALA A 387 8.81 4.97 4.51
N VAL A 388 9.19 6.15 5.03
CA VAL A 388 10.52 6.53 5.52
C VAL A 388 11.56 6.80 4.40
N MET A 389 11.22 7.47 3.28
CA MET A 389 12.26 7.83 2.26
C MET A 389 12.63 9.33 2.14
N PRO A 390 13.36 9.93 3.09
CA PRO A 390 13.84 11.32 3.04
C PRO A 390 15.06 11.59 2.15
N PHE A 391 15.62 10.60 1.44
CA PHE A 391 16.64 10.92 0.43
C PHE A 391 16.01 11.35 -0.90
N LEU A 392 16.51 12.44 -1.47
CA LEU A 392 16.03 13.02 -2.73
C LEU A 392 16.53 12.25 -3.97
N THR A 393 16.19 10.96 -4.07
CA THR A 393 16.61 10.07 -5.16
C THR A 393 15.54 9.04 -5.51
N TRP A 394 15.51 8.65 -6.79
CA TRP A 394 14.72 7.51 -7.28
C TRP A 394 15.53 6.23 -7.44
N GLU A 395 16.83 6.27 -7.12
CA GLU A 395 17.68 5.10 -7.21
C GLU A 395 17.20 4.00 -6.26
N PRO A 396 17.36 2.71 -6.62
CA PRO A 396 17.03 1.61 -5.73
C PRO A 396 17.80 1.72 -4.40
N PRO A 397 17.23 1.23 -3.28
CA PRO A 397 17.90 1.28 -1.96
C PRO A 397 19.26 0.58 -1.92
N ALA A 398 19.50 -0.40 -2.80
CA ALA A 398 20.80 -1.06 -2.95
C ALA A 398 21.43 -0.70 -4.30
N LYS A 399 22.70 -0.29 -4.27
CA LYS A 399 23.47 0.13 -5.45
C LYS A 399 24.87 -0.50 -5.43
N THR A 400 25.30 -1.07 -6.53
CA THR A 400 26.68 -1.55 -6.70
C THR A 400 27.58 -0.38 -7.11
N VAL A 401 28.74 -0.24 -6.46
CA VAL A 401 29.69 0.86 -6.68
C VAL A 401 31.13 0.36 -6.64
N VAL A 402 32.03 1.08 -7.31
CA VAL A 402 33.49 0.82 -7.22
C VAL A 402 34.12 1.73 -6.15
N ALA A 403 35.32 1.37 -5.68
CA ALA A 403 35.96 2.02 -4.52
C ALA A 403 36.19 3.54 -4.69
N ASP A 404 36.50 4.00 -5.89
CA ASP A 404 36.77 5.41 -6.20
C ASP A 404 35.55 6.16 -6.76
N GLN A 405 34.37 5.53 -6.75
CA GLN A 405 33.13 6.16 -7.20
C GLN A 405 32.66 7.17 -6.14
N PRO A 406 32.57 8.47 -6.47
CA PRO A 406 31.98 9.43 -5.56
C PRO A 406 30.47 9.16 -5.45
N GLU A 407 29.94 9.18 -4.23
CA GLU A 407 28.51 9.02 -3.98
C GLU A 407 28.04 10.08 -3.00
N PHE A 408 26.82 10.57 -3.21
CA PHE A 408 26.23 11.64 -2.41
C PHE A 408 24.77 11.30 -2.09
N LEU A 409 24.35 11.58 -0.86
CA LEU A 409 22.95 11.52 -0.44
C LEU A 409 22.47 12.93 -0.07
N TYR A 410 21.24 13.23 -0.47
CA TYR A 410 20.55 14.48 -0.16
C TYR A 410 19.39 14.19 0.78
N TYR A 411 19.56 14.49 2.06
CA TYR A 411 18.58 14.27 3.11
C TYR A 411 17.67 15.49 3.26
N LEU A 412 16.36 15.30 3.06
CA LEU A 412 15.32 16.29 3.34
C LEU A 412 14.82 16.13 4.79
N VAL A 413 14.90 17.18 5.59
CA VAL A 413 14.32 17.20 6.93
C VAL A 413 12.79 17.23 6.81
N SER A 414 12.15 16.06 6.84
CA SER A 414 10.70 15.91 6.63
C SER A 414 9.88 15.80 7.91
N LYS A 415 10.53 15.71 9.08
CA LYS A 415 9.91 15.64 10.41
C LYS A 415 10.56 16.65 11.34
N SER A 416 9.78 17.22 12.25
CA SER A 416 10.31 18.12 13.29
C SER A 416 11.27 17.34 14.19
N THR A 417 12.53 17.78 14.24
CA THR A 417 13.58 17.20 15.09
C THR A 417 14.58 18.29 15.46
N ALA A 418 15.18 18.20 16.65
CA ALA A 418 16.24 19.12 17.08
C ALA A 418 17.54 18.93 16.29
N GLY A 419 17.72 17.79 15.63
CA GLY A 419 18.91 17.44 14.87
C GLY A 419 18.80 16.05 14.25
N PHE A 420 19.84 15.60 13.58
CA PHE A 420 19.92 14.23 13.06
C PHE A 420 21.36 13.71 13.08
N ARG A 421 21.54 12.40 12.95
CA ARG A 421 22.85 11.73 12.84
C ARG A 421 22.84 10.77 11.66
N PHE A 422 23.89 10.83 10.83
CA PHE A 422 24.12 9.80 9.83
C PHE A 422 24.78 8.60 10.51
N GLN A 423 24.22 7.43 10.29
CA GLN A 423 24.73 6.15 10.76
C GLN A 423 25.32 5.39 9.58
N LEU A 424 26.50 4.80 9.79
CA LEU A 424 27.18 3.91 8.86
C LEU A 424 27.20 2.51 9.45
N ARG A 425 26.62 1.53 8.75
CA ARG A 425 26.86 0.13 9.05
C ARG A 425 27.80 -0.46 8.01
N VAL A 426 28.94 -0.98 8.42
CA VAL A 426 29.91 -1.64 7.54
C VAL A 426 29.81 -3.14 7.73
N GLN A 427 29.67 -3.89 6.64
CA GLN A 427 29.70 -5.35 6.65
C GLN A 427 31.02 -5.85 6.07
N TYR A 428 31.62 -6.81 6.76
CA TYR A 428 32.86 -7.47 6.38
C TYR A 428 32.64 -8.84 5.74
N THR A 429 33.62 -9.30 4.97
CA THR A 429 33.61 -10.61 4.30
C THR A 429 33.63 -11.80 5.27
N ASP A 430 34.08 -11.62 6.50
CA ASP A 430 34.08 -12.65 7.55
C ASP A 430 32.72 -12.80 8.26
N GLY A 431 31.70 -12.07 7.81
CA GLY A 431 30.35 -12.09 8.37
C GLY A 431 30.12 -11.11 9.52
N THR A 432 31.15 -10.45 10.03
CA THR A 432 31.01 -9.43 11.09
C THR A 432 30.58 -8.07 10.52
N ASN A 433 30.02 -7.22 11.39
CA ASN A 433 29.70 -5.84 11.06
C ASN A 433 29.99 -4.90 12.23
N GLU A 434 30.04 -3.61 11.93
CA GLU A 434 30.06 -2.54 12.93
C GLU A 434 29.15 -1.38 12.50
N VAL A 435 28.68 -0.61 13.48
CA VAL A 435 27.89 0.60 13.26
C VAL A 435 28.64 1.80 13.83
N ILE A 436 28.80 2.83 13.02
CA ILE A 436 29.59 4.03 13.32
C ILE A 436 28.68 5.25 13.13
N ASN A 437 28.63 6.12 14.13
CA ASN A 437 28.01 7.44 14.01
C ASN A 437 28.95 8.36 13.20
N LEU A 438 28.48 8.83 12.06
CA LEU A 438 29.22 9.69 11.13
C LEU A 438 29.07 11.20 11.43
N GLY A 439 28.48 11.52 12.58
CA GLY A 439 28.04 12.86 12.93
C GLY A 439 26.76 13.28 12.19
N GLY A 440 26.36 14.52 12.39
CA GLY A 440 25.21 15.11 11.71
C GLY A 440 25.08 16.58 12.03
N VAL A 441 23.86 17.10 12.02
CA VAL A 441 23.59 18.52 12.22
C VAL A 441 22.59 18.69 13.36
N ASP A 442 22.85 19.69 14.21
CA ASP A 442 21.96 20.14 15.29
C ASP A 442 21.27 21.46 14.88
N ASN A 443 20.17 21.80 15.56
CA ASN A 443 19.35 22.98 15.30
C ASN A 443 18.80 23.05 13.87
N VAL A 444 18.46 21.90 13.31
CA VAL A 444 17.89 21.79 11.97
C VAL A 444 16.46 22.31 11.93
N ARG A 445 16.03 22.78 10.78
CA ARG A 445 14.66 23.22 10.51
C ARG A 445 13.98 22.28 9.53
N LEU A 446 12.66 22.22 9.61
CA LEU A 446 11.85 21.49 8.66
C LEU A 446 12.12 22.00 7.24
N HIS A 447 12.15 21.07 6.29
CA HIS A 447 12.39 21.27 4.86
C HIS A 447 13.79 21.75 4.45
N GLU A 448 14.75 21.84 5.38
CA GLU A 448 16.15 21.96 5.01
C GLU A 448 16.64 20.69 4.28
N VAL A 449 17.55 20.87 3.33
CA VAL A 449 18.19 19.79 2.60
C VAL A 449 19.67 19.75 2.92
N TYR A 450 20.20 18.56 3.23
CA TYR A 450 21.61 18.35 3.56
C TYR A 450 22.25 17.33 2.62
N CYS A 451 23.40 17.67 2.07
CA CYS A 451 24.21 16.78 1.25
C CYS A 451 25.29 16.10 2.10
N ARG A 452 25.44 14.79 1.97
CA ARG A 452 26.53 14.02 2.58
C ARG A 452 27.23 13.14 1.55
N PRO A 453 28.57 13.17 1.46
CA PRO A 453 29.34 12.19 0.70
C PRO A 453 29.34 10.83 1.40
N VAL A 454 29.09 9.77 0.65
CA VAL A 454 28.92 8.39 1.15
C VAL A 454 29.67 7.34 0.34
N GLY A 455 30.55 7.78 -0.56
CA GLY A 455 31.43 6.90 -1.32
C GLY A 455 32.50 6.24 -0.43
N TYR A 456 33.07 5.13 -0.92
CA TYR A 456 34.02 4.31 -0.15
C TYR A 456 35.25 5.11 0.31
N GLU A 457 35.85 5.91 -0.59
CA GLU A 457 36.97 6.80 -0.27
C GLU A 457 36.56 7.93 0.69
N ALA A 458 35.41 8.58 0.46
CA ALA A 458 34.95 9.69 1.28
C ALA A 458 34.65 9.28 2.74
N LEU A 459 34.15 8.06 2.92
CA LEU A 459 33.92 7.45 4.24
C LEU A 459 35.18 6.83 4.85
N GLN A 460 36.30 6.81 4.13
CA GLN A 460 37.56 6.20 4.56
C GLN A 460 37.40 4.73 4.96
N LEU A 461 36.58 3.98 4.23
CA LEU A 461 36.22 2.59 4.59
C LEU A 461 37.42 1.63 4.63
N ALA A 462 38.49 1.92 3.88
CA ALA A 462 39.74 1.18 3.98
C ALA A 462 40.39 1.31 5.36
N ALA A 463 40.47 2.54 5.90
CA ALA A 463 41.04 2.81 7.21
C ALA A 463 40.18 2.25 8.35
N ILE A 464 38.84 2.29 8.18
CA ILE A 464 37.90 1.67 9.12
C ILE A 464 38.11 0.16 9.17
N ALA A 465 38.20 -0.50 8.01
CA ALA A 465 38.47 -1.94 7.95
C ALA A 465 39.80 -2.30 8.60
N GLU A 466 40.87 -1.56 8.30
CA GLU A 466 42.19 -1.77 8.91
C GLU A 466 42.14 -1.64 10.44
N SER A 467 41.40 -0.65 10.95
CA SER A 467 41.21 -0.44 12.38
C SER A 467 40.39 -1.56 13.05
N ALA A 468 39.45 -2.16 12.31
CA ALA A 468 38.65 -3.29 12.78
C ALA A 468 39.42 -4.62 12.78
N GLY A 469 40.52 -4.73 12.04
CA GLY A 469 41.45 -5.87 12.05
C GLY A 469 42.13 -6.12 10.71
N ALA A 470 43.34 -6.68 10.72
CA ALA A 470 44.17 -6.85 9.52
C ALA A 470 43.53 -7.70 8.40
N ASP A 471 42.66 -8.66 8.75
CA ASP A 471 41.96 -9.52 7.80
C ASP A 471 40.55 -9.00 7.41
N LYS A 472 40.16 -7.82 7.92
CA LYS A 472 38.84 -7.24 7.63
C LYS A 472 38.83 -6.64 6.24
N VAL A 473 37.82 -7.05 5.48
CA VAL A 473 37.65 -6.67 4.09
C VAL A 473 36.19 -6.26 3.89
N VAL A 474 35.97 -5.01 3.50
CA VAL A 474 34.62 -4.45 3.31
C VAL A 474 33.89 -5.17 2.17
N LEU A 475 32.67 -5.62 2.43
CA LEU A 475 31.77 -6.26 1.46
C LEU A 475 30.73 -5.27 0.94
N TRP A 476 30.02 -4.61 1.86
CA TRP A 476 29.05 -3.56 1.57
C TRP A 476 28.93 -2.64 2.79
N TRP A 477 28.35 -1.46 2.59
CA TRP A 477 27.99 -0.57 3.69
C TRP A 477 26.59 0.01 3.51
N GLU A 478 25.99 0.41 4.62
CA GLU A 478 24.66 1.00 4.68
C GLU A 478 24.73 2.37 5.33
N ILE A 479 23.95 3.31 4.80
CA ILE A 479 23.76 4.66 5.34
C ILE A 479 22.29 4.85 5.68
N PHE A 480 22.02 5.36 6.87
CA PHE A 480 20.70 5.78 7.31
C PHE A 480 20.82 6.93 8.31
N VAL A 481 19.71 7.60 8.61
CA VAL A 481 19.66 8.77 9.47
C VAL A 481 18.81 8.45 10.70
N THR A 482 19.28 8.87 11.87
CA THR A 482 18.58 8.73 13.14
C THR A 482 18.43 10.06 13.87
N THR A 483 17.59 10.09 14.90
CA THR A 483 17.54 11.16 15.89
C THR A 483 18.90 11.30 16.61
N PRO A 484 19.18 12.45 17.27
CA PRO A 484 20.47 12.68 17.95
C PRO A 484 20.81 11.65 19.04
N ASP A 485 19.80 11.06 19.67
CA ASP A 485 19.92 9.97 20.66
C ASP A 485 20.03 8.57 20.02
N GLU A 486 20.04 8.50 18.69
CA GLU A 486 20.14 7.29 17.88
C GLU A 486 18.97 6.30 18.03
N ALA A 487 17.92 6.67 18.76
CA ALA A 487 16.82 5.76 19.09
C ALA A 487 15.81 5.60 17.95
N THR A 488 15.60 6.64 17.14
CA THR A 488 14.55 6.68 16.12
C THR A 488 15.13 6.83 14.72
N ALA A 489 14.76 5.94 13.80
CA ALA A 489 15.11 6.07 12.39
C ALA A 489 14.32 7.23 11.75
N LEU A 490 15.05 8.13 11.09
CA LEU A 490 14.51 9.27 10.36
C LEU A 490 14.57 9.06 8.85
N SER A 491 15.35 8.09 8.36
CA SER A 491 15.45 7.76 6.92
C SER A 491 15.42 6.27 6.61
N GLU A 492 15.29 5.98 5.32
CA GLU A 492 15.49 4.68 4.75
C GLU A 492 16.96 4.28 4.87
N VAL A 493 17.21 2.99 4.68
CA VAL A 493 18.56 2.44 4.61
C VAL A 493 19.00 2.36 3.15
N ARG A 494 20.13 3.00 2.86
CA ARG A 494 20.79 2.99 1.55
C ARG A 494 22.01 2.10 1.61
N ARG A 495 22.00 0.99 0.87
CA ARG A 495 23.11 0.03 0.79
C ARG A 495 23.96 0.25 -0.45
N TYR A 496 25.27 0.20 -0.26
CA TYR A 496 26.28 0.27 -1.30
C TYR A 496 27.11 -1.02 -1.30
N GLU A 497 27.03 -1.78 -2.39
CA GLU A 497 27.75 -3.04 -2.56
C GLU A 497 29.06 -2.80 -3.30
N LEU A 498 30.18 -3.19 -2.70
CA LEU A 498 31.50 -2.92 -3.26
C LEU A 498 31.83 -3.90 -4.39
N ASP A 499 31.89 -3.40 -5.62
CA ASP A 499 32.52 -4.11 -6.74
C ASP A 499 34.03 -3.86 -6.74
N ARG A 500 34.78 -4.94 -6.58
CA ARG A 500 36.25 -4.94 -6.55
C ARG A 500 36.88 -5.04 -7.93
N LYS A 501 36.09 -5.20 -8.98
CA LYS A 501 36.60 -5.21 -10.36
C LYS A 501 37.19 -3.85 -10.70
N THR A 502 38.32 -3.90 -11.39
CA THR A 502 38.96 -2.68 -11.89
C THR A 502 38.44 -2.37 -13.29
N TYR A 503 37.92 -1.16 -13.47
CA TYR A 503 37.44 -0.65 -14.74
C TYR A 503 38.34 0.51 -15.18
N PRO A 504 39.45 0.27 -15.88
CA PRO A 504 40.47 1.31 -16.16
C PRO A 504 39.94 2.47 -17.00
N LYS A 505 38.87 2.23 -17.78
CA LYS A 505 38.23 3.25 -18.63
C LYS A 505 36.94 3.84 -18.02
N ARG A 506 36.67 3.59 -16.74
CA ARG A 506 35.45 4.10 -16.08
C ARG A 506 35.36 5.62 -16.13
N ARG A 507 34.13 6.12 -16.12
CA ARG A 507 33.81 7.54 -16.01
C ARG A 507 32.69 7.72 -14.99
N PHE A 508 32.78 8.78 -14.21
CA PHE A 508 31.76 9.16 -13.24
C PHE A 508 31.09 10.44 -13.70
N PHE A 509 29.76 10.42 -13.74
CA PHE A 509 28.94 11.57 -14.04
C PHE A 509 28.11 11.91 -12.81
N LEU A 510 28.06 13.18 -12.45
CA LEU A 510 27.12 13.71 -11.48
C LEU A 510 25.96 14.34 -12.25
N PHE A 511 24.73 14.02 -11.89
CA PHE A 511 23.55 14.54 -12.58
C PHE A 511 22.47 14.99 -11.61
N ALA A 512 21.70 15.99 -12.03
CA ALA A 512 20.55 16.49 -11.30
C ALA A 512 19.39 15.50 -11.35
N THR A 513 18.85 15.14 -10.19
CA THR A 513 17.68 14.28 -10.09
C THR A 513 16.40 15.09 -10.23
N SER A 514 15.30 14.44 -10.58
CA SER A 514 13.98 15.08 -10.63
C SER A 514 13.49 15.55 -9.26
N LEU A 515 13.96 14.96 -8.16
CA LEU A 515 13.71 15.41 -6.78
C LEU A 515 14.67 16.54 -6.32
N GLY A 516 15.47 17.10 -7.23
CA GLY A 516 16.31 18.28 -6.98
C GLY A 516 17.72 17.99 -6.45
N GLY A 517 17.93 16.82 -5.83
CA GLY A 517 19.26 16.37 -5.42
C GLY A 517 20.19 16.11 -6.61
N MET A 518 21.38 15.60 -6.31
CA MET A 518 22.32 15.11 -7.32
C MET A 518 22.68 13.65 -7.04
N ALA A 519 22.84 12.85 -8.10
CA ALA A 519 23.25 11.45 -8.01
C ALA A 519 24.43 11.16 -8.94
N THR A 520 25.19 10.12 -8.62
CA THR A 520 26.34 9.68 -9.43
C THR A 520 25.97 8.51 -10.33
N TYR A 521 26.33 8.62 -11.60
CA TYR A 521 26.28 7.57 -12.59
C TYR A 521 27.69 7.09 -12.94
N ALA A 522 27.97 5.80 -12.73
CA ALA A 522 29.20 5.16 -13.17
C ALA A 522 29.04 4.48 -14.53
N ALA A 523 29.76 4.97 -15.53
CA ALA A 523 29.91 4.28 -16.81
C ALA A 523 31.11 3.34 -16.73
N LEU A 524 30.84 2.04 -16.64
CA LEU A 524 31.86 1.00 -16.44
C LEU A 524 32.18 0.21 -17.72
N GLY A 525 31.48 0.47 -18.83
CA GLY A 525 31.70 -0.23 -20.10
C GLY A 525 33.05 0.11 -20.74
N GLU A 526 33.57 -0.80 -21.55
CA GLU A 526 34.71 -0.48 -22.42
C GLU A 526 34.24 0.51 -23.50
N ALA A 527 34.57 1.79 -23.33
CA ALA A 527 34.45 2.75 -24.43
C ALA A 527 35.28 2.24 -25.61
N GLN A 528 34.66 2.13 -26.80
CA GLN A 528 35.42 2.05 -28.05
C GLN A 528 36.34 3.26 -28.07
N VAL A 529 37.64 2.98 -28.22
CA VAL A 529 38.67 4.02 -28.22
C VAL A 529 38.34 5.01 -29.31
N VAL A 530 37.93 6.20 -28.91
CA VAL A 530 38.33 7.41 -29.61
C VAL A 530 38.54 8.49 -28.55
N ASP A 531 39.74 9.08 -28.57
CA ASP A 531 39.98 10.40 -27.99
C ASP A 531 38.81 11.29 -28.35
N VAL A 532 38.30 12.06 -27.38
CA VAL A 532 37.20 13.03 -27.55
C VAL A 532 37.07 13.47 -29.00
N GLU A 533 36.08 12.92 -29.72
CA GLU A 533 35.97 13.18 -31.15
C GLU A 533 35.41 14.59 -31.30
N LEU A 534 36.08 15.42 -32.10
CA LEU A 534 35.46 16.64 -32.61
C LEU A 534 34.43 16.21 -33.66
N THR A 535 33.18 16.06 -33.25
CA THR A 535 32.06 15.79 -34.16
C THR A 535 31.14 17.01 -34.20
N GLY A 536 30.64 17.34 -35.39
CA GLY A 536 29.75 18.48 -35.60
C GLY A 536 28.31 18.05 -35.84
N GLU A 537 27.38 18.48 -34.98
CA GLU A 537 26.27 19.40 -35.31
C GLU A 537 25.32 19.61 -34.10
N GLU A 538 25.34 20.83 -33.52
CA GLU A 538 24.21 21.78 -33.29
C GLU A 538 24.65 22.94 -32.36
N SER A 539 24.06 24.13 -32.53
CA SER A 539 24.61 25.47 -32.18
C SER A 539 23.96 26.22 -31.02
N SER A 540 24.70 27.13 -30.35
CA SER A 540 24.24 28.01 -29.26
C SER A 540 23.73 29.40 -29.72
N ARG A 541 23.01 30.10 -28.82
CA ARG A 541 22.77 31.56 -28.90
C ARG A 541 23.99 32.32 -28.37
N THR A 542 24.14 33.58 -28.76
CA THR A 542 24.91 34.56 -27.96
C THR A 542 24.25 34.62 -26.59
N LEU A 543 24.94 34.10 -25.60
CA LEU A 543 24.48 34.08 -24.22
C LEU A 543 24.54 35.50 -23.66
N THR A 544 23.52 35.90 -22.89
CA THR A 544 23.60 37.10 -22.05
C THR A 544 24.77 36.95 -21.06
N PRO A 545 25.39 38.04 -20.58
CA PRO A 545 26.50 37.96 -19.62
C PRO A 545 26.24 37.07 -18.39
N ASP A 546 24.97 36.86 -18.05
CA ASP A 546 24.50 36.12 -16.88
C ASP A 546 24.05 34.68 -17.18
N SER A 547 24.37 34.14 -18.36
CA SER A 547 23.95 32.77 -18.70
C SER A 547 24.64 31.72 -17.83
N ASP A 548 23.87 30.81 -17.25
CA ASP A 548 24.44 29.61 -16.63
C ASP A 548 24.94 28.66 -17.74
N PRO A 549 26.25 28.37 -17.85
CA PRO A 549 26.77 27.36 -18.77
C PRO A 549 26.22 25.94 -18.53
N LEU A 550 25.48 25.72 -17.44
CA LEU A 550 24.84 24.45 -17.04
C LEU A 550 23.38 24.29 -17.51
N ASP A 551 22.78 25.32 -18.13
CA ASP A 551 21.37 25.28 -18.57
C ASP A 551 21.11 24.53 -19.89
N GLY A 552 22.17 24.08 -20.56
CA GLY A 552 22.07 23.30 -21.80
C GLY A 552 21.55 24.14 -22.98
N ASP A 553 22.42 24.48 -23.91
CA ASP A 553 22.04 25.19 -25.14
C ASP A 553 21.05 24.36 -25.98
N THR A 554 19.79 24.79 -26.09
CA THR A 554 18.74 24.09 -26.84
C THR A 554 18.16 24.86 -28.03
N ALA A 555 18.72 26.02 -28.43
CA ALA A 555 18.20 26.82 -29.56
C ALA A 555 19.28 27.36 -30.53
N VAL A 556 19.01 27.19 -31.84
CA VAL A 556 19.95 27.14 -32.97
C VAL A 556 20.21 28.51 -33.65
N ARG A 557 21.49 28.94 -33.81
CA ARG A 557 21.87 30.06 -34.73
C ARG A 557 23.22 29.95 -35.49
N THR A 558 24.30 29.31 -35.00
CA THR A 558 25.61 29.23 -35.74
C THR A 558 26.48 27.99 -35.45
N ARG A 559 27.07 27.35 -36.48
CA ARG A 559 27.81 26.08 -36.40
C ARG A 559 29.18 26.20 -35.66
N ALA A 560 29.40 25.40 -34.62
CA ALA A 560 30.70 25.20 -33.97
C ALA A 560 30.95 23.71 -33.67
N LEU A 561 32.21 23.26 -33.79
CA LEU A 561 32.61 21.89 -33.42
C LEU A 561 32.60 21.73 -31.90
N ARG A 562 32.06 20.61 -31.39
CA ARG A 562 32.07 20.30 -29.96
C ARG A 562 32.84 19.02 -29.67
N PRO A 563 33.54 18.93 -28.53
CA PRO A 563 34.17 17.69 -28.10
C PRO A 563 33.09 16.71 -27.62
N VAL A 564 33.03 15.51 -28.22
CA VAL A 564 32.04 14.47 -27.89
C VAL A 564 32.72 13.22 -27.37
N MET A 565 32.19 12.68 -26.28
CA MET A 565 32.62 11.42 -25.69
C MET A 565 31.56 10.35 -25.90
N LYS A 566 31.92 9.25 -26.57
CA LYS A 566 31.09 8.05 -26.67
C LYS A 566 31.32 7.20 -25.43
N VAL A 567 30.25 6.89 -24.69
CA VAL A 567 30.30 6.26 -23.38
C VAL A 567 29.36 5.06 -23.35
N ALA A 568 29.80 3.98 -22.70
CA ALA A 568 29.00 2.77 -22.49
C ALA A 568 28.74 2.57 -20.98
N SER A 569 27.50 2.29 -20.62
CA SER A 569 27.07 2.12 -19.22
C SER A 569 27.74 0.94 -18.51
N GLY A 570 28.15 -0.09 -19.27
CA GLY A 570 28.50 -1.40 -18.74
C GLY A 570 27.26 -2.27 -18.49
N LYS A 571 27.46 -3.52 -18.09
CA LYS A 571 26.36 -4.46 -17.85
C LYS A 571 25.50 -3.99 -16.66
N ARG A 572 24.20 -3.83 -16.85
CA ARG A 572 23.25 -3.40 -15.81
C ARG A 572 22.05 -4.33 -15.69
N SER A 573 21.46 -4.39 -14.50
CA SER A 573 20.17 -5.03 -14.28
C SER A 573 19.03 -4.15 -14.82
N ARG A 574 17.83 -4.73 -14.97
CA ARG A 574 16.63 -3.98 -15.40
C ARG A 574 16.32 -2.79 -14.46
N ALA A 575 16.36 -3.01 -13.15
CA ALA A 575 16.10 -1.96 -12.17
C ALA A 575 17.14 -0.82 -12.24
N GLN A 576 18.42 -1.16 -12.49
CA GLN A 576 19.47 -0.16 -12.69
C GLN A 576 19.28 0.64 -13.98
N MET A 577 18.77 -0.01 -15.04
CA MET A 577 18.43 0.65 -16.31
C MET A 577 17.23 1.60 -16.15
N GLU A 578 16.19 1.19 -15.43
CA GLU A 578 15.04 2.05 -15.10
C GLU A 578 15.46 3.27 -14.27
N ALA A 579 16.31 3.09 -13.25
CA ALA A 579 16.85 4.20 -12.45
C ALA A 579 17.76 5.15 -13.26
N SER A 580 18.33 4.68 -14.37
CA SER A 580 19.18 5.50 -15.25
C SER A 580 18.40 6.49 -16.10
N GLN A 581 17.07 6.42 -16.13
CA GLN A 581 16.24 7.36 -16.89
C GLN A 581 16.41 8.81 -16.40
N ASP A 582 16.54 9.01 -15.09
CA ASP A 582 16.71 10.34 -14.50
C ASP A 582 18.04 10.97 -14.96
N PHE A 583 19.10 10.16 -15.13
CA PHE A 583 20.37 10.59 -15.72
C PHE A 583 20.21 11.03 -17.19
N LEU A 584 19.52 10.23 -17.99
CA LEU A 584 19.38 10.46 -19.44
C LEU A 584 18.47 11.66 -19.77
N LEU A 585 17.52 11.94 -18.89
CA LEU A 585 16.61 13.08 -18.99
C LEU A 585 17.14 14.31 -18.23
N SER A 586 18.22 14.16 -17.48
CA SER A 586 18.79 15.26 -16.71
C SER A 586 19.31 16.34 -17.64
N ARG A 587 18.84 17.57 -17.41
CA ARG A 587 19.36 18.75 -18.12
C ARG A 587 20.74 19.16 -17.64
N ARG A 588 21.15 18.70 -16.45
CA ARG A 588 22.41 19.08 -15.81
C ARG A 588 23.24 17.84 -15.53
N VAL A 589 24.25 17.62 -16.36
CA VAL A 589 25.19 16.50 -16.24
C VAL A 589 26.62 17.01 -16.19
N LEU A 590 27.40 16.49 -15.25
CA LEU A 590 28.75 16.90 -14.95
C LEU A 590 29.68 15.69 -15.02
N LEU A 591 30.73 15.76 -15.81
CA LEU A 591 31.76 14.73 -15.88
C LEU A 591 32.84 14.97 -14.82
N GLN A 592 33.20 13.96 -14.04
CA GLN A 592 34.34 14.06 -13.14
C GLN A 592 35.65 14.09 -13.93
N HIS A 593 36.49 15.09 -13.68
CA HIS A 593 37.86 15.18 -14.21
C HIS A 593 38.81 15.65 -13.10
N GLY A 594 39.62 14.72 -12.58
CA GLY A 594 40.41 14.96 -11.38
C GLY A 594 39.51 15.38 -10.22
N LEU A 595 39.83 16.52 -9.59
CA LEU A 595 39.05 17.09 -8.48
C LEU A 595 37.98 18.11 -8.93
N ARG A 596 37.63 18.13 -10.22
CA ARG A 596 36.67 19.08 -10.80
C ARG A 596 35.51 18.37 -11.48
N TRP A 597 34.39 19.09 -11.53
CA TRP A 597 33.22 18.74 -12.33
C TRP A 597 33.25 19.55 -13.63
N LEU A 598 33.21 18.87 -14.77
CA LEU A 598 33.15 19.49 -16.09
C LEU A 598 31.71 19.46 -16.61
N PRO A 599 31.10 20.61 -16.94
CA PRO A 599 29.74 20.63 -17.44
C PRO A 599 29.62 20.12 -18.86
N GLY A 600 28.52 19.41 -19.12
CA GLY A 600 28.12 18.97 -20.44
C GLY A 600 26.67 18.48 -20.44
N PHE A 601 26.28 17.77 -21.49
CA PHE A 601 24.94 17.20 -21.59
C PHE A 601 24.97 15.86 -22.31
N VAL A 602 24.00 15.03 -21.99
CA VAL A 602 23.76 13.76 -22.69
C VAL A 602 22.77 14.04 -23.82
N LYS A 603 23.13 13.71 -25.06
CA LYS A 603 22.19 13.86 -26.17
C LYS A 603 21.10 12.82 -26.03
N ALA A 604 19.86 13.27 -25.96
CA ALA A 604 18.70 12.39 -26.01
C ALA A 604 18.69 11.66 -27.37
N LYS A 605 19.14 10.40 -27.39
CA LYS A 605 18.81 9.52 -28.51
C LYS A 605 17.33 9.19 -28.36
N THR A 606 16.53 9.47 -29.39
CA THR A 606 15.13 9.02 -29.54
C THR A 606 15.04 7.49 -29.71
N SER A 607 15.89 6.73 -29.04
CA SER A 607 15.74 5.29 -28.90
C SER A 607 14.72 5.04 -27.79
N THR A 608 13.75 4.16 -28.03
CA THR A 608 12.93 3.54 -26.99
C THR A 608 13.86 2.96 -25.93
N LEU A 609 14.00 3.68 -24.81
CA LEU A 609 14.96 3.37 -23.73
C LEU A 609 14.69 2.01 -23.10
N LEU A 610 13.44 1.55 -23.19
CA LEU A 610 13.00 0.22 -22.80
C LEU A 610 11.88 -0.19 -23.77
N ASP A 611 12.13 -1.21 -24.58
CA ASP A 611 11.04 -2.08 -25.01
C ASP A 611 10.71 -2.92 -23.77
N GLU A 612 9.56 -2.71 -23.13
CA GLU A 612 9.18 -3.45 -21.91
C GLU A 612 9.19 -4.98 -22.11
N SER A 613 9.19 -5.42 -23.37
CA SER A 613 9.27 -6.83 -23.77
C SER A 613 10.69 -7.37 -23.96
N LYS A 614 11.76 -6.54 -23.88
CA LYS A 614 13.15 -6.97 -24.15
C LYS A 614 14.19 -6.46 -23.14
N PRO A 615 15.10 -7.33 -22.66
CA PRO A 615 16.22 -6.91 -21.81
C PRO A 615 17.30 -6.18 -22.61
N VAL A 616 17.63 -4.95 -22.21
CA VAL A 616 18.80 -4.20 -22.73
C VAL A 616 19.91 -4.24 -21.66
N PRO A 617 20.96 -5.06 -21.83
CA PRO A 617 21.96 -5.27 -20.79
C PRO A 617 23.00 -4.15 -20.70
N THR A 618 23.17 -3.34 -21.74
CA THR A 618 24.14 -2.24 -21.84
C THR A 618 23.53 -1.06 -22.58
N GLN A 619 23.96 0.16 -22.26
CA GLN A 619 23.46 1.39 -22.88
C GLN A 619 24.63 2.27 -23.31
N ASP A 620 24.64 2.60 -24.60
CA ASP A 620 25.60 3.54 -25.17
C ASP A 620 24.97 4.92 -25.29
N PHE A 621 25.71 5.94 -24.89
CA PHE A 621 25.29 7.34 -24.98
C PHE A 621 26.46 8.24 -25.37
N GLU A 622 26.12 9.44 -25.83
CA GLU A 622 27.09 10.46 -26.18
C GLU A 622 26.98 11.60 -25.17
N PHE A 623 28.13 11.96 -24.60
CA PHE A 623 28.27 13.10 -23.70
C PHE A 623 29.00 14.23 -24.43
N TYR A 624 28.35 15.38 -24.53
CA TYR A 624 28.85 16.55 -25.23
C TYR A 624 29.43 17.51 -24.20
N LEU A 625 30.73 17.79 -24.32
CA LEU A 625 31.39 18.78 -23.48
C LEU A 625 31.03 20.19 -23.94
N THR A 626 30.95 21.11 -23.00
CA THR A 626 30.87 22.54 -23.31
C THR A 626 32.16 22.98 -24.04
N THR A 627 32.03 23.88 -25.01
CA THR A 627 33.19 24.45 -25.70
C THR A 627 33.94 25.38 -24.75
N GLU A 628 35.25 25.21 -24.59
CA GLU A 628 36.09 26.21 -23.93
C GLU A 628 35.93 27.56 -24.66
N GLN A 629 35.38 28.55 -23.98
CA GLN A 629 35.48 29.93 -24.43
C GLN A 629 36.71 30.55 -23.79
N LEU A 630 37.67 30.97 -24.61
CA LEU A 630 38.80 31.77 -24.15
C LEU A 630 38.27 33.15 -23.76
N TYR A 631 38.03 33.34 -22.47
CA TYR A 631 37.84 34.69 -21.93
C TYR A 631 39.21 35.38 -21.92
N THR A 632 39.40 36.32 -22.84
CA THR A 632 40.42 37.35 -22.64
C THR A 632 39.74 38.39 -21.75
N PRO A 633 40.11 38.54 -20.46
CA PRO A 633 39.57 39.64 -19.68
C PRO A 633 39.91 40.94 -20.41
N GLU A 634 38.91 41.76 -20.71
CA GLU A 634 39.19 43.16 -21.02
C GLU A 634 39.94 43.71 -19.80
N LEU A 635 41.19 44.14 -20.01
CA LEU A 635 41.84 45.05 -19.08
C LEU A 635 40.91 46.25 -18.97
N GLY A 636 40.10 46.30 -17.91
CA GLY A 636 39.35 47.51 -17.57
C GLY A 636 40.32 48.69 -17.53
N ASP A 637 39.82 49.90 -17.81
CA ASP A 637 40.60 51.12 -17.91
C ASP A 637 41.75 51.12 -16.90
N ALA A 638 42.96 50.90 -17.41
CA ALA A 638 44.10 50.79 -16.55
C ALA A 638 44.23 52.09 -15.75
N GLN A 639 44.22 51.98 -14.42
CA GLN A 639 44.58 53.07 -13.53
C GLN A 639 46.09 53.34 -13.64
N PHE A 640 46.53 53.80 -14.80
CA PHE A 640 47.83 54.42 -14.98
C PHE A 640 47.67 55.92 -14.73
N THR A 641 47.74 56.32 -13.47
CA THR A 641 48.11 57.70 -13.13
C THR A 641 49.59 57.87 -13.45
N TYR A 642 49.90 58.35 -14.66
CA TYR A 642 51.19 59.01 -14.87
C TYR A 642 51.16 60.32 -14.09
N ALA A 643 51.85 60.36 -12.95
CA ALA A 643 52.20 61.62 -12.30
C ALA A 643 53.03 62.44 -13.29
N GLN A 644 52.46 63.50 -13.85
CA GLN A 644 53.25 64.50 -14.55
C GLN A 644 54.10 65.27 -13.51
N PRO A 645 55.41 65.43 -13.72
CA PRO A 645 56.22 66.27 -12.85
C PRO A 645 55.80 67.73 -13.02
N ALA A 646 55.68 68.44 -11.90
CA ALA A 646 55.35 69.85 -11.85
C ALA A 646 56.41 70.69 -12.58
N LEU A 647 55.93 71.64 -13.39
CA LEU A 647 56.61 72.89 -13.71
C LEU A 647 55.76 74.04 -13.16
#